data_AF-A0A1J7IYU0-F1
#
_entry.id   AF-A0A1J7IYU0-F1
#
_cell.length_a   1.000
_cell.length_b   1.000
_cell.length_c   1.000
_cell.angle_alpha   90.00
_cell.angle_beta   90.00
_cell.angle_gamma   90.00
#
_symmetry.space_group_name_H-M   'P 1'
#
loop_
_entity.id
_entity.type
_entity.pdbx_description
1 polymer ?
#
loop_
_entity_poly.entity_id
_entity_poly.type
_entity_poly.pdbx_seq_one_letter_code
_entity_poly.pdbx_strand_id
1 'polypeptide(L)'
;MAGSGRTTVRSRVRSSADADGGETKPNLKRRRERSKYGSTIPIFNSSVNLKVLLGISFVAFFIIFFQIRSLVNYSEQPQLPRAVTPFPAAKIMDLPQFQGEHKESLYWGTYRPQVYLGIRARTPQSLIAGLMWIGVKDGRYHLRHVCRHEDELDTYGWIKHDGRDFGHQVLDDHGLNLATTFLKSKGDGSGYGGDWAVRINVQIDKSKWNEEFGEGAQLFFYLADEGGNVLDLSRENLNIRGDSLLASGSRMDIGDWQLHLKSMDNLELHYSGFHTPHFHNLSDLVEENLASQIRKHARLQLSDSLDDSPNVLVFQIVGGFPFTADIALISGTDSESSGVEERISNLTGTSLTNLLKDKEQAFDEKFETIFKLTEKVDSESVSVGMAAVGNLLGGIGYFYGRSNIALPRIVNLNEHVSYIPYWPAELYTAVPSRSFFPRGFLWDEGFHQLLIWTPQSLIAGLMWIGVKDGRYHLRHVCRHEDELDTYGWIKHDGRDFGHQVLDDHGLNLATTFLKSKGDGSGYGGDWAVRINVQIDKSKWNEEFGEGAQLFFYLADEGGNVLDLSRENLNIRGDSLLASGSRMDIGDWQLHLKSMDNLELHYSGFHTPHFHNLSDLVEENLASQIRKHARLQLSDSLDDSPNVLVFQIVGGFPFTADIALISGTDSESSGVEERISNLTGTSLTNLLKDKEQAFDEKFETIFKLTEKVDSESVSVGMAAVGNLLGGIGYFYGRSNIALPRIVNLNEHVSYIPYWPAELYTAVPSRSFFPRGFLWDEGFHQLLIWRWDIHISLDIIGHWLDLMNIDGWIPREQILGAEALSRVPAEFVPQHPTNGNPPTLFLVLSDIVNGLKNNEFTAMDRSEISLFLDRAFVRLEAWFQWFNTTQSGNQMGSYYWHGRDNRTMLELNPKTLSSGLDDYPRASHPSGDEHHLDLRFWMLLAADCMRSIEELLDKETKPEKDYGFTAKLLSDLELLNQMHFDDAYGAYFDFGNHTEKVQLKWKEVEAVHGHASRKLVRDTLERPDLRLVPHIGYVSLFPFMARVIPPGSWILEKQLELISNRSLLWTDYGLRSLAKTSSMYMKRNTEHDAPYWRGPIWINMNYRILSALHYYSKENGPYQQRAKTIYEELRSNLIRNIVRNYQQTGFLWEQYDQIKGKGKGTHPFTGWTSLVVLIMAESYGQI
;
A
#
# COMPACT_ATOMS: atom_id res chain seq x y z
N MET A 1 29.12 72.06 15.43
CA MET A 1 28.94 73.52 15.19
C MET A 1 28.41 73.72 13.76
N ALA A 2 27.87 74.90 13.43
CA ALA A 2 27.33 75.21 12.10
C ALA A 2 28.45 75.42 11.03
N GLY A 3 28.17 75.46 9.72
CA GLY A 3 26.94 75.14 8.98
C GLY A 3 26.66 76.04 7.75
N SER A 4 25.97 75.49 6.73
CA SER A 4 25.25 76.18 5.63
C SER A 4 25.99 76.99 4.53
N GLY A 5 25.47 76.93 3.29
CA GLY A 5 25.76 77.86 2.16
C GLY A 5 26.21 77.16 0.86
N ARG A 6 25.38 76.91 -0.18
CA ARG A 6 24.78 77.83 -1.20
C ARG A 6 25.80 78.39 -2.22
N THR A 7 25.58 78.46 -3.55
CA THR A 7 24.44 78.08 -4.45
C THR A 7 24.80 78.15 -5.96
N THR A 8 24.03 77.45 -6.84
CA THR A 8 23.61 77.86 -8.24
C THR A 8 24.66 77.97 -9.38
N VAL A 9 24.39 77.77 -10.71
CA VAL A 9 23.24 77.26 -11.51
C VAL A 9 23.63 76.88 -12.97
N ARG A 10 22.92 75.90 -13.57
CA ARG A 10 22.58 75.57 -15.01
C ARG A 10 23.46 76.12 -16.17
N SER A 11 23.61 75.45 -17.33
CA SER A 11 22.53 74.96 -18.23
C SER A 11 23.06 74.09 -19.42
N ARG A 12 22.34 73.05 -19.91
CA ARG A 12 21.56 72.94 -21.19
C ARG A 12 22.37 72.90 -22.53
N VAL A 13 22.06 72.13 -23.61
CA VAL A 13 20.99 71.12 -23.91
C VAL A 13 21.22 70.32 -25.24
N ARG A 14 20.60 69.13 -25.42
CA ARG A 14 20.27 68.38 -26.70
C ARG A 14 21.39 67.87 -27.65
N SER A 15 21.18 66.91 -28.59
CA SER A 15 20.27 65.71 -28.68
C SER A 15 20.53 64.81 -29.93
N SER A 16 20.10 63.53 -29.85
CA SER A 16 19.43 62.69 -30.89
C SER A 16 20.07 62.27 -32.25
N ALA A 17 19.99 60.94 -32.52
CA ALA A 17 19.65 60.26 -33.81
C ALA A 17 20.65 60.28 -35.01
N ASP A 18 20.68 59.32 -35.96
CA ASP A 18 20.18 57.91 -36.06
C ASP A 18 20.83 57.20 -37.30
N ALA A 19 20.92 55.84 -37.28
CA ALA A 19 21.16 54.91 -38.43
C ALA A 19 22.44 55.12 -39.30
N ASP A 20 22.84 54.29 -40.30
CA ASP A 20 22.46 52.95 -40.81
C ASP A 20 23.72 52.21 -41.37
N GLY A 21 23.62 50.99 -41.91
CA GLY A 21 24.76 50.15 -42.36
C GLY A 21 25.12 50.14 -43.87
N GLY A 22 26.09 49.30 -44.28
CA GLY A 22 26.35 48.91 -45.69
C GLY A 22 27.82 48.82 -46.15
N GLU A 23 28.18 47.79 -46.94
CA GLU A 23 29.53 47.57 -47.51
C GLU A 23 29.72 48.14 -48.94
N THR A 24 30.98 48.41 -49.38
CA THR A 24 31.71 47.63 -50.45
C THR A 24 32.88 48.37 -51.17
N LYS A 25 34.11 47.78 -51.14
CA LYS A 25 35.10 47.51 -52.26
C LYS A 25 35.53 48.63 -53.28
N PRO A 26 36.49 48.43 -54.24
CA PRO A 26 37.58 47.42 -54.40
C PRO A 26 38.99 47.94 -54.87
N ASN A 27 40.03 47.08 -54.78
CA ASN A 27 41.14 46.89 -55.77
C ASN A 27 42.22 48.01 -56.03
N LEU A 28 43.46 47.76 -56.54
CA LEU A 28 44.09 46.57 -57.18
C LEU A 28 45.67 46.62 -57.21
N LYS A 29 46.37 45.50 -56.92
CA LYS A 29 47.81 45.18 -57.24
C LYS A 29 48.90 46.11 -56.62
N ARG A 30 50.18 45.75 -56.46
CA ARG A 30 51.16 44.68 -56.86
C ARG A 30 52.26 44.70 -55.74
N ARG A 31 53.24 43.81 -55.48
CA ARG A 31 53.84 42.50 -55.91
C ARG A 31 54.88 42.14 -54.76
N ARG A 32 55.57 41.01 -54.51
CA ARG A 32 55.80 39.59 -54.92
C ARG A 32 56.66 38.95 -53.76
N GLU A 33 56.86 37.65 -53.47
CA GLU A 33 56.35 36.37 -54.03
C GLU A 33 56.20 35.15 -53.05
N ARG A 34 57.29 34.39 -52.75
CA ARG A 34 57.37 32.99 -52.25
C ARG A 34 58.72 32.78 -51.49
N SER A 35 58.98 31.77 -50.64
CA SER A 35 58.15 30.65 -50.11
C SER A 35 58.79 29.95 -48.88
N LYS A 36 57.91 29.36 -48.05
CA LYS A 36 58.04 28.25 -47.08
C LYS A 36 59.35 27.43 -46.92
N TYR A 37 59.57 27.08 -45.63
CA TYR A 37 60.23 25.90 -45.02
C TYR A 37 61.77 25.79 -44.95
N GLY A 38 62.25 25.65 -43.71
CA GLY A 38 63.62 25.32 -43.29
C GLY A 38 63.73 25.47 -41.76
N SER A 39 64.06 24.41 -41.02
CA SER A 39 63.90 24.33 -39.56
C SER A 39 65.23 24.13 -38.82
N THR A 40 65.54 25.00 -37.85
CA THR A 40 66.60 24.80 -36.81
C THR A 40 66.35 25.69 -35.59
N ILE A 41 66.85 25.29 -34.42
CA ILE A 41 66.66 25.94 -33.11
C ILE A 41 68.02 26.37 -32.51
N PRO A 42 68.10 27.55 -31.88
CA PRO A 42 68.86 27.75 -30.63
C PRO A 42 68.04 28.59 -29.60
N ILE A 43 68.14 28.52 -28.25
CA ILE A 43 69.20 28.16 -27.28
C ILE A 43 70.25 29.30 -27.13
N PHE A 44 70.46 30.00 -26.02
CA PHE A 44 69.96 29.98 -24.62
C PHE A 44 69.44 31.42 -24.24
N ASN A 45 69.10 31.90 -23.03
CA ASN A 45 69.15 31.50 -21.60
C ASN A 45 68.09 32.36 -20.82
N SER A 46 67.87 32.40 -19.49
CA SER A 46 68.34 31.69 -18.28
C SER A 46 67.30 31.86 -17.14
N SER A 47 67.56 31.31 -15.94
CA SER A 47 66.93 31.61 -14.63
C SER A 47 65.57 30.98 -14.24
N VAL A 48 65.17 29.85 -14.84
CA VAL A 48 64.18 28.97 -14.19
C VAL A 48 64.78 28.34 -12.94
N ASN A 49 64.31 28.75 -11.77
CA ASN A 49 64.81 28.33 -10.46
C ASN A 49 64.53 26.82 -10.23
N LEU A 50 65.56 26.04 -9.86
CA LEU A 50 65.44 24.60 -9.64
C LEU A 50 64.40 24.23 -8.56
N LYS A 51 64.22 25.07 -7.52
CA LYS A 51 63.15 24.89 -6.52
C LYS A 51 61.75 25.09 -7.13
N VAL A 52 61.61 25.98 -8.11
CA VAL A 52 60.35 26.20 -8.83
C VAL A 52 60.09 25.04 -9.79
N LEU A 53 61.11 24.51 -10.47
CA LEU A 53 60.94 23.34 -11.33
C LEU A 53 60.54 22.10 -10.51
N LEU A 54 61.22 21.83 -9.38
CA LEU A 54 60.85 20.76 -8.45
C LEU A 54 59.47 20.98 -7.84
N GLY A 55 59.11 22.22 -7.49
CA GLY A 55 57.77 22.57 -7.01
C GLY A 55 56.68 22.31 -8.06
N ILE A 56 56.92 22.69 -9.32
CA ILE A 56 56.02 22.40 -10.44
C ILE A 56 55.92 20.90 -10.69
N SER A 57 57.02 20.14 -10.65
CA SER A 57 57.00 18.68 -10.77
C SER A 57 56.28 17.99 -9.61
N PHE A 58 56.41 18.50 -8.38
CA PHE A 58 55.70 17.99 -7.20
C PHE A 58 54.20 18.30 -7.27
N VAL A 59 53.83 19.52 -7.66
CA VAL A 59 52.42 19.91 -7.90
C VAL A 59 51.84 19.12 -9.07
N ALA A 60 52.57 18.92 -10.17
CA ALA A 60 52.13 18.09 -11.29
C ALA A 60 51.98 16.61 -10.89
N PHE A 61 52.88 16.08 -10.07
CA PHE A 61 52.74 14.73 -9.49
C PHE A 61 51.50 14.64 -8.60
N PHE A 62 51.24 15.62 -7.74
CA PHE A 62 50.03 15.66 -6.92
C PHE A 62 48.75 15.86 -7.74
N ILE A 63 48.78 16.63 -8.82
CA ILE A 63 47.66 16.77 -9.76
C ILE A 63 47.41 15.46 -10.51
N ILE A 64 48.45 14.78 -11.00
CA ILE A 64 48.31 13.47 -11.66
C ILE A 64 47.85 12.40 -10.66
N PHE A 65 48.35 12.42 -9.42
CA PHE A 65 47.89 11.56 -8.34
C PHE A 65 46.42 11.85 -7.98
N PHE A 66 45.99 13.11 -7.93
CA PHE A 66 44.58 13.48 -7.76
C PHE A 66 43.71 13.15 -8.98
N GLN A 67 44.23 13.19 -10.21
CA GLN A 67 43.52 12.78 -11.42
C GLN A 67 43.31 11.25 -11.43
N ILE A 68 44.35 10.48 -11.12
CA ILE A 68 44.26 9.02 -10.96
C ILE A 68 43.35 8.67 -9.77
N ARG A 69 43.49 9.35 -8.62
CA ARG A 69 42.61 9.13 -7.46
C ARG A 69 41.17 9.61 -7.71
N SER A 70 40.94 10.59 -8.58
CA SER A 70 39.60 10.99 -9.04
C SER A 70 38.99 9.93 -9.94
N LEU A 71 39.77 9.35 -10.86
CA LEU A 71 39.35 8.22 -11.71
C LEU A 71 39.12 6.93 -10.90
N VAL A 72 39.84 6.73 -9.80
CA VAL A 72 39.72 5.54 -8.93
C VAL A 72 38.67 5.71 -7.83
N ASN A 73 38.42 6.93 -7.35
CA ASN A 73 37.37 7.24 -6.37
C ASN A 73 35.98 7.48 -7.00
N TYR A 74 35.81 7.23 -8.31
CA TYR A 74 34.47 7.15 -8.93
C TYR A 74 33.82 5.79 -8.63
N SER A 75 33.74 5.46 -7.34
CA SER A 75 33.08 4.25 -6.81
C SER A 75 31.83 4.65 -6.01
N GLU A 76 30.72 4.72 -6.74
CA GLU A 76 29.37 4.36 -6.27
C GLU A 76 28.92 4.92 -4.91
N GLN A 77 28.19 6.05 -4.94
CA GLN A 77 27.05 6.19 -4.03
C GLN A 77 25.95 5.23 -4.50
N PRO A 78 25.37 4.38 -3.64
CA PRO A 78 24.33 3.45 -4.04
C PRO A 78 23.02 4.19 -4.33
N GLN A 79 22.72 4.44 -5.60
CA GLN A 79 21.35 4.67 -6.02
C GLN A 79 20.58 3.36 -5.81
N LEU A 80 19.42 3.42 -5.13
CA LEU A 80 18.50 2.29 -5.08
C LEU A 80 18.18 1.85 -6.51
N PRO A 81 18.32 0.56 -6.85
CA PRO A 81 17.98 0.08 -8.19
C PRO A 81 16.54 0.45 -8.55
N ARG A 82 16.31 0.91 -9.79
CA ARG A 82 14.97 1.27 -10.30
C ARG A 82 13.94 0.16 -10.01
N ALA A 83 14.36 -1.09 -10.20
CA ALA A 83 13.58 -2.28 -9.87
C ALA A 83 12.93 -2.27 -8.47
N VAL A 84 13.56 -1.68 -7.45
CA VAL A 84 13.06 -1.61 -6.05
C VAL A 84 12.65 -0.20 -5.61
N THR A 85 12.45 0.72 -6.56
CA THR A 85 12.00 2.09 -6.30
C THR A 85 10.51 2.22 -6.60
N PRO A 86 9.66 2.70 -5.67
CA PRO A 86 8.21 2.87 -5.90
C PRO A 86 7.89 3.72 -7.13
N PHE A 87 6.75 3.45 -7.77
CA PHE A 87 6.26 4.27 -8.89
C PHE A 87 5.91 5.70 -8.43
N PRO A 88 6.48 6.77 -9.03
CA PRO A 88 6.30 8.15 -8.60
C PRO A 88 4.97 8.74 -9.08
N ALA A 89 3.88 8.30 -8.46
CA ALA A 89 2.56 8.91 -8.49
C ALA A 89 1.93 8.78 -7.09
N ALA A 90 0.99 9.67 -6.73
CA ALA A 90 0.19 9.53 -5.52
C ALA A 90 -0.43 8.11 -5.45
N LYS A 91 -0.61 7.55 -4.25
CA LYS A 91 -1.22 6.22 -4.12
C LYS A 91 -2.66 6.27 -4.65
N ILE A 92 -3.16 5.13 -5.11
CA ILE A 92 -4.60 4.94 -5.31
C ILE A 92 -5.28 4.89 -3.94
N MET A 93 -4.66 4.23 -2.95
CA MET A 93 -5.19 4.15 -1.59
C MET A 93 -5.23 5.52 -0.86
N ASP A 94 -4.61 6.58 -1.38
CA ASP A 94 -4.73 7.95 -0.82
C ASP A 94 -6.11 8.60 -1.08
N LEU A 95 -6.94 8.03 -1.97
CA LEU A 95 -8.25 8.57 -2.37
C LEU A 95 -9.25 8.61 -1.20
N PRO A 96 -10.15 9.61 -1.11
CA PRO A 96 -11.07 9.77 0.01
C PRO A 96 -11.94 8.54 0.32
N GLN A 97 -12.35 7.78 -0.70
CA GLN A 97 -13.12 6.54 -0.57
C GLN A 97 -12.40 5.39 0.16
N PHE A 98 -11.08 5.51 0.37
CA PHE A 98 -10.24 4.56 1.11
C PHE A 98 -9.63 5.18 2.37
N GLN A 99 -10.22 6.27 2.90
CA GLN A 99 -9.66 7.05 4.01
C GLN A 99 -10.67 7.22 5.14
N GLY A 100 -10.17 7.48 6.35
CA GLY A 100 -11.00 7.57 7.55
C GLY A 100 -10.32 8.29 8.71
N GLU A 101 -10.87 8.09 9.91
CA GLU A 101 -10.56 8.79 11.16
C GLU A 101 -9.05 8.92 11.44
N HIS A 102 -8.21 7.93 11.06
CA HIS A 102 -6.76 8.03 11.23
C HIS A 102 -6.13 9.22 10.46
N LYS A 103 -6.48 9.43 9.19
CA LYS A 103 -5.93 10.53 8.36
C LYS A 103 -6.41 11.88 8.86
N GLU A 104 -7.65 11.94 9.34
CA GLU A 104 -8.20 13.11 10.01
C GLU A 104 -7.51 13.40 11.36
N SER A 105 -7.28 12.37 12.19
CA SER A 105 -6.60 12.49 13.50
C SER A 105 -5.17 13.01 13.39
N LEU A 106 -4.55 12.89 12.22
CA LEU A 106 -3.22 13.42 11.92
C LEU A 106 -3.26 14.70 11.07
N TYR A 107 -4.44 15.24 10.72
CA TYR A 107 -4.57 16.39 9.82
C TYR A 107 -3.80 17.60 10.36
N TRP A 108 -4.18 18.13 11.52
CA TRP A 108 -3.43 19.17 12.24
C TRP A 108 -2.30 18.60 13.10
N GLY A 109 -1.19 19.31 13.17
CA GLY A 109 -0.11 19.08 14.14
C GLY A 109 1.02 20.11 14.04
N THR A 110 2.04 19.93 14.88
CA THR A 110 3.22 20.82 15.01
C THR A 110 4.23 20.67 13.87
N TYR A 111 3.76 20.38 12.66
CA TYR A 111 4.54 19.79 11.56
C TYR A 111 5.44 20.78 10.79
N ARG A 112 6.00 21.78 11.48
CA ARG A 112 6.95 22.77 10.94
C ARG A 112 8.24 22.75 11.79
N PRO A 113 9.00 21.63 11.82
CA PRO A 113 10.08 21.40 12.78
C PRO A 113 11.24 22.41 12.71
N GLN A 114 11.38 23.14 11.58
CA GLN A 114 12.36 24.20 11.37
C GLN A 114 12.10 25.47 12.19
N VAL A 115 10.91 25.67 12.75
CA VAL A 115 10.60 26.80 13.66
C VAL A 115 10.45 26.30 15.09
N TYR A 116 10.67 27.18 16.06
CA TYR A 116 10.63 26.82 17.49
C TYR A 116 9.25 26.29 17.89
N LEU A 117 8.18 26.97 17.48
CA LEU A 117 6.81 26.44 17.46
C LEU A 117 6.14 26.84 16.14
N GLY A 118 5.55 25.85 15.45
CA GLY A 118 4.79 26.09 14.23
C GLY A 118 3.82 24.95 13.94
N ILE A 119 2.58 25.33 13.59
CA ILE A 119 1.46 24.41 13.32
C ILE A 119 1.12 24.48 11.83
N ARG A 120 0.75 23.35 11.25
CA ARG A 120 0.13 23.26 9.93
C ARG A 120 -0.76 22.02 9.82
N ALA A 121 -1.58 21.99 8.80
CA ALA A 121 -2.24 20.79 8.34
C ALA A 121 -1.38 19.98 7.35
N ARG A 122 -1.65 18.68 7.25
CA ARG A 122 -1.13 17.77 6.21
C ARG A 122 -1.85 17.97 4.87
N THR A 123 -1.73 19.19 4.33
CA THR A 123 -2.29 19.61 3.03
C THR A 123 -1.27 20.48 2.28
N PRO A 124 -1.21 20.41 0.93
CA PRO A 124 -0.25 21.17 0.11
C PRO A 124 -0.29 22.70 0.26
N GLN A 125 -1.45 23.26 0.58
CA GLN A 125 -1.65 24.71 0.76
C GLN A 125 -2.38 24.96 2.08
N SER A 126 -1.65 24.88 3.19
CA SER A 126 -2.22 24.91 4.54
C SER A 126 -2.50 26.34 5.04
N LEU A 127 -3.48 26.46 5.92
CA LEU A 127 -3.46 27.51 6.95
C LEU A 127 -2.35 27.12 7.94
N ILE A 128 -1.40 28.03 8.22
CA ILE A 128 -0.23 27.78 9.07
C ILE A 128 -0.16 28.80 10.20
N ALA A 129 0.30 28.37 11.37
CA ALA A 129 0.52 29.24 12.51
C ALA A 129 1.94 29.06 13.08
N GLY A 130 2.38 29.99 13.92
CA GLY A 130 3.66 29.88 14.64
C GLY A 130 3.94 31.03 15.59
N LEU A 131 5.01 30.86 16.37
CA LEU A 131 5.45 31.80 17.40
C LEU A 131 6.82 32.40 17.05
N MET A 132 6.98 33.69 17.33
CA MET A 132 8.26 34.39 17.44
C MET A 132 8.32 35.12 18.78
N TRP A 133 9.51 35.52 19.23
CA TRP A 133 9.66 36.44 20.38
C TRP A 133 10.94 37.27 20.26
N ILE A 134 11.03 38.36 21.03
CA ILE A 134 12.28 39.08 21.21
C ILE A 134 13.11 38.41 22.31
N GLY A 135 14.23 37.79 21.92
CA GLY A 135 15.31 37.37 22.80
C GLY A 135 16.42 38.44 22.90
N VAL A 136 17.40 38.24 23.78
CA VAL A 136 18.55 39.15 23.93
C VAL A 136 19.86 38.38 23.85
N LYS A 137 20.72 38.73 22.88
CA LYS A 137 22.07 38.17 22.73
C LYS A 137 23.09 39.30 22.58
N ASP A 138 24.26 39.18 23.21
CA ASP A 138 25.34 40.20 23.18
C ASP A 138 24.88 41.63 23.52
N GLY A 139 23.87 41.77 24.38
CA GLY A 139 23.25 43.06 24.73
C GLY A 139 22.41 43.68 23.60
N ARG A 140 21.88 42.88 22.68
CA ARG A 140 21.03 43.29 21.55
C ARG A 140 19.77 42.45 21.47
N TYR A 141 18.67 43.08 21.08
CA TYR A 141 17.41 42.42 20.79
C TYR A 141 17.48 41.64 19.46
N HIS A 142 17.01 40.40 19.47
CA HIS A 142 16.95 39.51 18.31
C HIS A 142 15.59 38.81 18.21
N LEU A 143 15.01 38.73 17.01
CA LEU A 143 13.75 38.03 16.77
C LEU A 143 14.01 36.52 16.61
N ARG A 144 13.62 35.72 17.59
CA ARG A 144 13.70 34.25 17.53
C ARG A 144 12.50 33.70 16.78
N HIS A 145 12.70 32.73 15.88
CA HIS A 145 11.60 32.10 15.12
C HIS A 145 12.00 30.75 14.50
N VAL A 146 13.01 30.76 13.63
CA VAL A 146 13.60 29.56 13.03
C VAL A 146 14.61 28.97 14.00
N CYS A 147 14.62 27.66 14.20
CA CYS A 147 15.58 26.95 15.05
C CYS A 147 17.01 27.14 14.51
N ARG A 148 17.81 28.03 15.11
CA ARG A 148 19.20 28.27 14.73
C ARG A 148 20.15 27.80 15.82
N HIS A 149 21.33 27.31 15.45
CA HIS A 149 22.36 26.99 16.44
C HIS A 149 23.00 28.27 16.99
N GLU A 150 23.09 29.28 16.12
CA GLU A 150 23.60 30.63 16.35
C GLU A 150 22.72 31.45 17.31
N ASP A 151 21.49 31.01 17.59
CA ASP A 151 20.63 31.67 18.59
C ASP A 151 21.14 31.45 20.03
N GLU A 152 21.88 30.35 20.28
CA GLU A 152 22.59 30.03 21.54
C GLU A 152 21.72 29.87 22.81
N LEU A 153 20.42 29.60 22.67
CA LEU A 153 19.52 29.24 23.79
C LEU A 153 20.14 28.20 24.74
N ASP A 154 20.02 28.44 26.05
CA ASP A 154 20.50 27.56 27.12
C ASP A 154 19.86 26.16 27.04
N THR A 155 18.59 26.07 26.60
CA THR A 155 17.88 24.83 26.28
C THR A 155 16.70 25.11 25.35
N TYR A 156 16.40 24.20 24.42
CA TYR A 156 15.07 24.12 23.80
C TYR A 156 14.73 22.67 23.42
N GLY A 157 13.47 22.26 23.60
CA GLY A 157 13.01 20.94 23.16
C GLY A 157 11.62 20.56 23.63
N TRP A 158 11.02 19.57 22.96
CA TRP A 158 9.81 18.89 23.41
C TRP A 158 10.15 17.90 24.52
N ILE A 159 9.68 18.15 25.73
CA ILE A 159 9.90 17.26 26.88
C ILE A 159 8.92 16.08 26.83
N LYS A 160 7.70 16.33 26.30
CA LYS A 160 6.69 15.33 25.99
C LYS A 160 6.05 15.69 24.65
N HIS A 161 5.78 14.72 23.76
CA HIS A 161 5.03 14.93 22.51
C HIS A 161 4.54 13.58 21.98
N ASP A 162 3.24 13.43 21.75
CA ASP A 162 2.65 12.13 21.39
C ASP A 162 2.60 11.88 19.87
N GLY A 163 2.89 12.89 19.05
CA GLY A 163 2.82 12.85 17.59
C GLY A 163 1.41 12.98 17.00
N ARG A 164 0.36 13.17 17.82
CA ARG A 164 -1.04 13.27 17.38
C ARG A 164 -1.74 14.51 17.91
N ASP A 165 -2.01 14.59 19.21
CA ASP A 165 -2.89 15.60 19.80
C ASP A 165 -2.29 16.36 21.00
N PHE A 166 -1.09 16.01 21.47
CA PHE A 166 -0.46 16.66 22.62
C PHE A 166 1.05 16.87 22.45
N GLY A 167 1.55 18.01 22.92
CA GLY A 167 2.98 18.17 23.17
C GLY A 167 3.30 19.34 24.10
N HIS A 168 4.31 19.16 24.95
CA HIS A 168 4.84 20.14 25.89
C HIS A 168 6.33 20.41 25.61
N GLN A 169 6.67 21.67 25.36
CA GLN A 169 8.01 22.15 25.03
C GLN A 169 8.47 23.23 26.00
N VAL A 170 9.76 23.21 26.31
CA VAL A 170 10.44 24.21 27.14
C VAL A 170 11.54 24.89 26.31
N LEU A 171 11.70 26.20 26.50
CA LEU A 171 12.78 27.01 25.94
C LEU A 171 13.34 27.95 27.02
N ASP A 172 14.66 28.01 27.17
CA ASP A 172 15.38 28.96 28.02
C ASP A 172 16.25 29.84 27.11
N ASP A 173 15.83 31.09 26.91
CA ASP A 173 16.54 32.12 26.17
C ASP A 173 17.27 33.06 27.15
N HIS A 174 18.37 32.54 27.71
CA HIS A 174 19.27 33.23 28.65
C HIS A 174 18.56 33.78 29.90
N GLY A 175 17.65 33.01 30.49
CA GLY A 175 16.85 33.37 31.66
C GLY A 175 15.43 33.83 31.34
N LEU A 176 15.08 34.02 30.07
CA LEU A 176 13.69 34.09 29.63
C LEU A 176 13.18 32.66 29.39
N ASN A 177 12.33 32.18 30.30
CA ASN A 177 11.75 30.84 30.22
C ASN A 177 10.39 30.90 29.53
N LEU A 178 10.26 30.23 28.38
CA LEU A 178 9.00 30.00 27.69
C LEU A 178 8.64 28.51 27.79
N ALA A 179 7.41 28.21 28.18
CA ALA A 179 6.82 26.88 28.00
C ALA A 179 5.66 26.96 27.01
N THR A 180 5.73 26.15 25.95
CA THR A 180 4.75 26.07 24.87
C THR A 180 4.08 24.70 24.89
N THR A 181 2.76 24.67 25.06
CA THR A 181 2.00 23.41 25.10
C THR A 181 0.90 23.42 24.03
N PHE A 182 0.88 22.39 23.18
CA PHE A 182 -0.10 22.18 22.12
C PHE A 182 -1.11 21.12 22.54
N LEU A 183 -2.40 21.37 22.26
CA LEU A 183 -3.50 20.42 22.40
C LEU A 183 -4.36 20.43 21.14
N LYS A 184 -4.87 19.28 20.73
CA LYS A 184 -5.93 19.14 19.72
C LYS A 184 -7.14 18.42 20.31
N SER A 185 -8.34 18.79 19.88
CA SER A 185 -9.60 18.16 20.27
C SER A 185 -10.57 18.11 19.08
N LYS A 186 -11.50 17.16 19.09
CA LYS A 186 -12.62 17.11 18.13
C LYS A 186 -13.90 16.95 18.92
N GLY A 187 -14.76 17.96 18.89
CA GLY A 187 -16.11 17.93 19.44
C GLY A 187 -17.18 17.97 18.34
N ASP A 188 -18.44 17.87 18.72
CA ASP A 188 -19.56 18.03 17.79
C ASP A 188 -19.51 19.41 17.12
N GLY A 189 -19.76 19.43 15.80
CA GLY A 189 -19.65 20.64 14.98
C GLY A 189 -18.23 21.13 14.69
N SER A 190 -17.17 20.38 15.05
CA SER A 190 -15.81 20.69 14.60
C SER A 190 -15.62 20.35 13.12
N GLY A 191 -14.82 21.17 12.42
CA GLY A 191 -14.41 20.92 11.04
C GLY A 191 -13.42 19.76 10.92
N TYR A 192 -13.06 19.41 9.68
CA TYR A 192 -12.18 18.27 9.40
C TYR A 192 -10.82 18.43 10.11
N GLY A 193 -10.47 17.43 10.92
CA GLY A 193 -9.23 17.42 11.70
C GLY A 193 -9.34 18.05 13.09
N GLY A 194 -10.49 18.64 13.44
CA GLY A 194 -10.77 19.21 14.76
C GLY A 194 -10.15 20.58 15.03
N ASP A 195 -10.34 21.01 16.27
CA ASP A 195 -9.93 22.29 16.84
C ASP A 195 -8.61 22.13 17.61
N TRP A 196 -7.84 23.21 17.76
CA TRP A 196 -6.57 23.15 18.49
C TRP A 196 -6.28 24.38 19.36
N ALA A 197 -5.47 24.19 20.39
CA ALA A 197 -5.03 25.23 21.31
C ALA A 197 -3.51 25.21 21.53
N VAL A 198 -2.95 26.39 21.79
CA VAL A 198 -1.58 26.62 22.23
C VAL A 198 -1.63 27.42 23.53
N ARG A 199 -1.09 26.86 24.61
CA ARG A 199 -0.76 27.60 25.82
C ARG A 199 0.69 28.08 25.75
N ILE A 200 0.91 29.35 26.04
CA ILE A 200 2.23 29.96 26.22
C ILE A 200 2.32 30.48 27.65
N ASN A 201 3.26 29.98 28.43
CA ASN A 201 3.57 30.45 29.79
C ASN A 201 4.98 31.08 29.78
N VAL A 202 5.10 32.31 30.27
CA VAL A 202 6.34 33.10 30.18
C VAL A 202 6.78 33.57 31.56
N GLN A 203 8.03 33.25 31.92
CA GLN A 203 8.62 33.51 33.24
C GLN A 203 10.08 33.94 33.09
N ILE A 204 10.68 34.51 34.16
CA ILE A 204 12.10 34.86 34.19
C ILE A 204 12.83 34.19 35.36
N ASP A 205 14.01 33.66 35.09
CA ASP A 205 14.99 33.33 36.14
C ASP A 205 15.67 34.62 36.59
N LYS A 206 15.31 35.09 37.78
CA LYS A 206 15.87 36.32 38.38
C LYS A 206 17.36 36.25 38.73
N SER A 207 18.01 35.09 38.58
CA SER A 207 19.47 34.95 38.72
C SER A 207 20.22 35.10 37.39
N LYS A 208 19.52 34.94 36.25
CA LYS A 208 20.05 35.14 34.88
C LYS A 208 19.60 36.46 34.25
N TRP A 209 18.33 36.84 34.44
CA TRP A 209 17.70 37.97 33.77
C TRP A 209 18.31 39.32 34.18
N ASN A 210 18.71 40.12 33.19
CA ASN A 210 19.13 41.51 33.42
C ASN A 210 17.91 42.44 33.34
N GLU A 211 17.62 43.15 34.43
CA GLU A 211 16.50 44.10 34.53
C GLU A 211 16.60 45.26 33.50
N GLU A 212 17.79 45.55 32.96
CA GLU A 212 17.96 46.52 31.85
C GLU A 212 17.29 46.09 30.52
N PHE A 213 16.90 44.81 30.38
CA PHE A 213 16.21 44.30 29.19
C PHE A 213 14.68 44.42 29.27
N GLY A 214 14.14 44.93 30.39
CA GLY A 214 12.72 45.30 30.53
C GLY A 214 11.91 44.44 31.50
N GLU A 215 10.71 44.92 31.81
CA GLU A 215 9.79 44.34 32.81
C GLU A 215 8.76 43.33 32.22
N GLY A 216 8.80 43.08 30.91
CA GLY A 216 7.85 42.19 30.22
C GLY A 216 8.36 41.66 28.89
N ALA A 217 7.77 40.56 28.43
CA ALA A 217 8.13 39.91 27.16
C ALA A 217 7.40 40.52 25.96
N GLN A 218 7.93 40.23 24.77
CA GLN A 218 7.28 40.53 23.51
C GLN A 218 7.23 39.26 22.65
N LEU A 219 6.04 38.69 22.53
CA LEU A 219 5.73 37.54 21.68
C LEU A 219 5.10 38.03 20.38
N PHE A 220 5.22 37.26 19.31
CA PHE A 220 4.47 37.45 18.06
C PHE A 220 3.87 36.11 17.64
N PHE A 221 2.56 35.95 17.78
CA PHE A 221 1.85 34.82 17.19
C PHE A 221 1.35 35.19 15.81
N TYR A 222 1.47 34.31 14.83
CA TYR A 222 1.00 34.58 13.47
C TYR A 222 0.11 33.47 12.92
N LEU A 223 -0.73 33.86 11.96
CA LEU A 223 -1.56 32.99 11.14
C LEU A 223 -1.39 33.40 9.68
N ALA A 224 -1.25 32.43 8.77
CA ALA A 224 -1.04 32.67 7.34
C ALA A 224 -1.69 31.58 6.48
N ASP A 225 -2.26 31.93 5.33
CA ASP A 225 -2.82 30.95 4.38
C ASP A 225 -1.90 30.77 3.16
N GLU A 226 -1.35 29.55 2.99
CA GLU A 226 -0.46 29.16 1.88
C GLU A 226 -1.19 29.03 0.53
N GLY A 227 -2.52 29.03 0.52
CA GLY A 227 -3.37 29.17 -0.66
C GLY A 227 -3.53 30.61 -1.13
N GLY A 228 -3.22 31.59 -0.27
CA GLY A 228 -3.40 33.01 -0.54
C GLY A 228 -4.80 33.54 -0.24
N ASN A 229 -5.62 32.80 0.53
CA ASN A 229 -6.92 33.29 0.99
C ASN A 229 -6.74 34.50 1.91
N VAL A 230 -7.72 35.42 1.90
CA VAL A 230 -7.72 36.59 2.78
C VAL A 230 -8.10 36.18 4.20
N LEU A 231 -7.43 36.77 5.20
CA LEU A 231 -7.71 36.59 6.62
C LEU A 231 -8.41 37.83 7.17
N ASP A 232 -9.58 37.67 7.78
CA ASP A 232 -10.32 38.78 8.38
C ASP A 232 -9.82 39.06 9.79
N LEU A 233 -9.49 40.33 10.07
CA LEU A 233 -9.08 40.81 11.39
C LEU A 233 -10.30 41.27 12.19
N SER A 234 -10.53 40.63 13.35
CA SER A 234 -11.48 41.13 14.35
C SER A 234 -10.98 42.42 14.99
N ARG A 235 -11.89 43.37 15.25
CA ARG A 235 -11.58 44.69 15.82
C ARG A 235 -12.22 44.93 17.18
N GLU A 236 -12.76 43.88 17.80
CA GLU A 236 -13.43 43.98 19.10
C GLU A 236 -12.42 43.86 20.25
N ASN A 237 -12.53 44.75 21.24
CA ASN A 237 -11.82 44.70 22.53
C ASN A 237 -10.28 44.53 22.50
N LEU A 238 -9.57 45.44 21.84
CA LEU A 238 -8.09 45.55 21.86
C LEU A 238 -7.44 45.89 23.24
N ASN A 239 -8.13 45.64 24.36
CA ASN A 239 -7.60 45.72 25.73
C ASN A 239 -7.93 44.39 26.42
N ILE A 240 -7.00 43.44 26.40
CA ILE A 240 -7.30 42.05 26.77
C ILE A 240 -7.29 41.86 28.28
N ARG A 241 -8.44 41.44 28.82
CA ARG A 241 -8.58 40.78 30.12
C ARG A 241 -9.81 39.87 30.08
N GLY A 242 -9.64 38.63 29.67
CA GLY A 242 -10.70 37.70 29.31
C GLY A 242 -10.44 37.03 27.97
N ASP A 243 -11.51 36.78 27.22
CA ASP A 243 -11.52 36.19 25.88
C ASP A 243 -11.50 37.26 24.78
N SER A 244 -10.97 36.95 23.59
CA SER A 244 -10.89 37.89 22.46
C SER A 244 -10.71 37.18 21.11
N LEU A 245 -11.71 37.31 20.24
CA LEU A 245 -11.60 36.91 18.82
C LEU A 245 -10.54 37.80 18.14
N LEU A 246 -9.51 37.19 17.55
CA LEU A 246 -8.43 37.85 16.83
C LEU A 246 -8.65 37.87 15.31
N ALA A 247 -9.02 36.72 14.75
CA ALA A 247 -9.16 36.55 13.30
C ALA A 247 -10.20 35.50 12.92
N SER A 248 -10.67 35.55 11.69
CA SER A 248 -11.57 34.56 11.10
C SER A 248 -11.30 34.36 9.61
N GLY A 249 -11.86 33.31 9.03
CA GLY A 249 -11.85 33.06 7.60
C GLY A 249 -12.60 31.76 7.26
N SER A 250 -12.50 31.34 5.99
CA SER A 250 -13.17 30.15 5.47
C SER A 250 -12.25 29.35 4.55
N ARG A 251 -12.37 28.02 4.58
CA ARG A 251 -11.65 27.12 3.68
C ARG A 251 -12.48 25.87 3.34
N MET A 252 -12.29 25.34 2.13
CA MET A 252 -13.00 24.14 1.67
C MET A 252 -12.69 22.85 2.45
N ASP A 253 -11.59 22.82 3.22
CA ASP A 253 -11.19 21.65 4.00
C ASP A 253 -11.71 21.68 5.45
N ILE A 254 -11.63 22.82 6.14
CA ILE A 254 -12.01 22.95 7.56
C ILE A 254 -13.31 23.73 7.83
N GLY A 255 -13.98 24.24 6.79
CA GLY A 255 -15.15 25.11 6.91
C GLY A 255 -14.78 26.54 7.32
N ASP A 256 -15.74 27.26 7.92
CA ASP A 256 -15.46 28.55 8.56
C ASP A 256 -14.73 28.33 9.88
N TRP A 257 -13.77 29.21 10.18
CA TRP A 257 -12.91 29.10 11.35
C TRP A 257 -12.65 30.45 12.02
N GLN A 258 -12.28 30.39 13.30
CA GLN A 258 -11.98 31.53 14.16
C GLN A 258 -10.72 31.28 15.00
N LEU A 259 -9.91 32.32 15.19
CA LEU A 259 -8.75 32.33 16.09
C LEU A 259 -9.03 33.24 17.29
N HIS A 260 -8.92 32.70 18.49
CA HIS A 260 -9.18 33.40 19.76
C HIS A 260 -7.91 33.46 20.62
N LEU A 261 -7.79 34.51 21.44
CA LEU A 261 -6.73 34.71 22.43
C LEU A 261 -7.36 35.03 23.79
N LYS A 262 -6.94 34.31 24.82
CA LYS A 262 -7.47 34.39 26.18
C LYS A 262 -6.37 34.50 27.21
N SER A 263 -6.51 35.45 28.14
CA SER A 263 -5.63 35.59 29.29
C SER A 263 -6.35 36.20 30.50
N MET A 264 -5.89 35.81 31.68
CA MET A 264 -6.30 36.41 32.96
C MET A 264 -5.41 37.59 33.37
N ASP A 265 -4.23 37.69 32.75
CA ASP A 265 -3.26 38.76 32.92
C ASP A 265 -3.62 39.95 32.02
N ASN A 266 -3.07 41.14 32.32
CA ASN A 266 -3.27 42.30 31.46
C ASN A 266 -2.26 42.26 30.31
N LEU A 267 -2.73 42.07 29.07
CA LEU A 267 -1.90 42.02 27.87
C LEU A 267 -2.18 43.21 26.95
N GLU A 268 -1.13 43.83 26.43
CA GLU A 268 -1.21 44.83 25.34
C GLU A 268 -1.02 44.10 24.00
N LEU A 269 -1.89 44.41 23.03
CA LEU A 269 -1.94 43.75 21.72
C LEU A 269 -1.71 44.75 20.59
N HIS A 270 -0.71 44.50 19.75
CA HIS A 270 -0.52 45.19 18.47
C HIS A 270 -0.62 44.19 17.32
N TYR A 271 -0.92 44.67 16.10
CA TYR A 271 -1.06 43.78 14.94
C TYR A 271 -0.41 44.33 13.66
N SER A 272 -0.15 43.43 12.71
CA SER A 272 0.16 43.78 11.33
C SER A 272 -0.32 42.68 10.38
N GLY A 273 -1.04 43.08 9.34
CA GLY A 273 -1.47 42.19 8.26
C GLY A 273 -0.64 42.42 7.01
N PHE A 274 -0.16 41.35 6.39
CA PHE A 274 0.72 41.39 5.22
C PHE A 274 0.13 40.58 4.07
N HIS A 275 0.42 40.98 2.83
CA HIS A 275 0.16 40.16 1.64
C HIS A 275 1.46 39.58 1.06
N THR A 276 1.66 38.26 1.13
CA THR A 276 2.87 37.61 0.60
C THR A 276 2.67 36.15 0.18
N PRO A 277 3.21 35.73 -1.00
CA PRO A 277 3.37 34.33 -1.38
C PRO A 277 4.70 33.72 -0.91
N HIS A 278 5.45 34.41 -0.04
CA HIS A 278 6.85 34.08 0.32
C HIS A 278 7.03 33.91 1.83
N PHE A 279 6.29 32.96 2.41
CA PHE A 279 6.26 32.66 3.86
C PHE A 279 7.62 32.33 4.50
N HIS A 280 8.66 32.06 3.69
CA HIS A 280 10.02 31.88 4.18
C HIS A 280 10.67 33.18 4.68
N ASN A 281 10.22 34.35 4.19
CA ASN A 281 10.70 35.68 4.59
C ASN A 281 9.82 36.31 5.69
N LEU A 282 8.99 35.53 6.40
CA LEU A 282 8.03 36.09 7.35
C LEU A 282 8.70 36.82 8.53
N SER A 283 9.86 36.35 9.00
CA SER A 283 10.66 37.08 10.00
C SER A 283 11.13 38.43 9.46
N ASP A 284 11.59 38.48 8.21
CA ASP A 284 12.11 39.70 7.58
C ASP A 284 11.02 40.78 7.49
N LEU A 285 9.78 40.39 7.17
CA LEU A 285 8.62 41.31 7.15
C LEU A 285 8.31 41.89 8.54
N VAL A 286 8.41 41.07 9.59
CA VAL A 286 8.21 41.52 10.98
C VAL A 286 9.36 42.42 11.43
N GLU A 287 10.62 42.06 11.14
CA GLU A 287 11.79 42.90 11.43
C GLU A 287 11.76 44.24 10.67
N GLU A 288 11.36 44.25 9.39
CA GLU A 288 11.22 45.49 8.61
C GLU A 288 10.11 46.39 9.17
N ASN A 289 8.98 45.82 9.60
CA ASN A 289 7.89 46.55 10.25
C ASN A 289 8.36 47.18 11.57
N LEU A 290 8.90 46.37 12.49
CA LEU A 290 9.44 46.82 13.78
C LEU A 290 10.52 47.89 13.58
N ALA A 291 11.48 47.67 12.67
CA ALA A 291 12.50 48.66 12.36
C ALA A 291 11.90 49.95 11.76
N SER A 292 10.79 49.88 11.01
CA SER A 292 10.02 51.05 10.54
C SER A 292 9.44 51.83 11.73
N GLN A 293 8.84 51.13 12.70
CA GLN A 293 8.22 51.72 13.89
C GLN A 293 9.27 52.34 14.83
N ILE A 294 10.39 51.66 15.08
CA ILE A 294 11.53 52.21 15.84
C ILE A 294 12.05 53.50 15.18
N ARG A 295 12.28 53.48 13.85
CA ARG A 295 12.81 54.65 13.11
C ARG A 295 11.87 55.86 13.07
N LYS A 296 10.55 55.64 13.08
CA LYS A 296 9.53 56.71 12.96
C LYS A 296 8.99 57.19 14.30
N HIS A 297 8.83 56.29 15.26
CA HIS A 297 8.08 56.51 16.50
C HIS A 297 8.86 56.17 17.78
N ALA A 298 10.07 55.61 17.66
CA ALA A 298 10.92 55.18 18.78
C ALA A 298 10.27 54.15 19.73
N ARG A 299 9.46 53.24 19.16
CA ARG A 299 8.80 52.15 19.88
C ARG A 299 9.09 50.81 19.20
N LEU A 300 9.18 49.75 20.00
CA LEU A 300 9.27 48.35 19.57
C LEU A 300 7.85 47.73 19.57
N GLN A 301 6.98 48.26 18.71
CA GLN A 301 5.63 47.75 18.49
C GLN A 301 5.37 47.52 16.99
N LEU A 302 4.41 46.66 16.65
CA LEU A 302 3.85 46.56 15.30
C LEU A 302 3.08 47.83 14.89
N SER A 303 2.74 47.92 13.60
CA SER A 303 2.22 49.14 12.98
C SER A 303 0.71 49.38 13.10
N ASP A 304 -0.04 48.44 13.67
CA ASP A 304 -1.51 48.46 13.80
C ASP A 304 -2.22 48.75 12.47
N SER A 305 -1.76 48.06 11.41
CA SER A 305 -2.17 48.26 10.02
C SER A 305 -2.30 46.95 9.24
N LEU A 306 -3.08 46.96 8.17
CA LEU A 306 -3.24 45.85 7.23
C LEU A 306 -2.83 46.31 5.82
N ASP A 307 -2.15 45.44 5.07
CA ASP A 307 -2.05 45.51 3.62
C ASP A 307 -3.43 45.30 2.95
N ASP A 308 -3.54 45.61 1.66
CA ASP A 308 -4.72 45.23 0.85
C ASP A 308 -4.80 43.69 0.73
N SER A 309 -5.90 43.09 1.18
CA SER A 309 -6.16 41.64 1.13
C SER A 309 -5.08 40.78 1.81
N PRO A 310 -4.87 40.91 3.13
CA PRO A 310 -3.79 40.22 3.83
C PRO A 310 -4.06 38.71 3.91
N ASN A 311 -3.12 37.90 3.45
CA ASN A 311 -3.12 36.44 3.64
C ASN A 311 -2.24 36.01 4.83
N VAL A 312 -1.72 36.98 5.59
CA VAL A 312 -0.92 36.81 6.80
C VAL A 312 -1.38 37.84 7.84
N LEU A 313 -1.63 37.41 9.06
CA LEU A 313 -1.84 38.26 10.23
C LEU A 313 -0.80 37.92 11.30
N VAL A 314 -0.16 38.95 11.87
CA VAL A 314 0.80 38.84 12.98
C VAL A 314 0.29 39.65 14.15
N PHE A 315 0.22 39.03 15.32
CA PHE A 315 -0.26 39.57 16.58
C PHE A 315 0.90 39.64 17.58
N GLN A 316 1.34 40.86 17.90
CA GLN A 316 2.32 41.09 18.97
C GLN A 316 1.59 41.12 20.31
N ILE A 317 1.98 40.24 21.22
CA ILE A 317 1.44 40.14 22.57
C ILE A 317 2.53 40.61 23.55
N VAL A 318 2.24 41.65 24.32
CA VAL A 318 3.15 42.25 25.31
C VAL A 318 2.57 42.05 26.71
N GLY A 319 3.37 41.47 27.61
CA GLY A 319 2.93 41.11 28.96
C GLY A 319 4.06 41.14 29.99
N GLY A 320 3.76 41.62 31.21
CA GLY A 320 4.70 41.66 32.33
C GLY A 320 4.94 40.29 32.97
N PHE A 321 6.12 40.06 33.56
CA PHE A 321 6.49 38.74 34.07
C PHE A 321 5.91 38.40 35.45
N PRO A 322 5.41 37.16 35.69
CA PRO A 322 5.07 36.12 34.69
C PRO A 322 3.66 36.35 34.10
N PHE A 323 3.39 35.77 32.93
CA PHE A 323 2.03 35.73 32.37
C PHE A 323 1.73 34.40 31.62
N THR A 324 0.45 34.13 31.40
CA THR A 324 0.00 33.01 30.55
C THR A 324 -0.98 33.50 29.47
N ALA A 325 -0.83 33.01 28.24
CA ALA A 325 -1.72 33.27 27.12
C ALA A 325 -2.15 31.96 26.46
N ASP A 326 -3.45 31.78 26.27
CA ASP A 326 -4.05 30.66 25.54
C ASP A 326 -4.53 31.15 24.18
N ILE A 327 -4.14 30.47 23.10
CA ILE A 327 -4.53 30.78 21.72
C ILE A 327 -5.22 29.56 21.13
N ALA A 328 -6.49 29.68 20.74
CA ALA A 328 -7.30 28.57 20.23
C ALA A 328 -7.81 28.85 18.82
N LEU A 329 -7.71 27.87 17.92
CA LEU A 329 -8.37 27.87 16.62
C LEU A 329 -9.56 26.91 16.66
N ILE A 330 -10.74 27.44 16.34
CA ILE A 330 -12.01 26.73 16.29
C ILE A 330 -12.49 26.66 14.83
N SER A 331 -13.00 25.51 14.41
CA SER A 331 -13.38 25.15 13.03
C SER A 331 -14.86 24.76 12.92
N GLY A 332 -15.40 24.73 11.70
CA GLY A 332 -16.83 24.45 11.45
C GLY A 332 -17.78 25.45 12.12
N THR A 333 -17.37 26.72 12.27
CA THR A 333 -18.12 27.71 13.08
C THR A 333 -19.48 28.10 12.48
N ASP A 334 -19.69 27.81 11.20
CA ASP A 334 -20.91 28.06 10.41
C ASP A 334 -22.02 26.99 10.57
N SER A 335 -21.74 25.85 11.21
CA SER A 335 -22.75 24.82 11.48
C SER A 335 -23.86 25.32 12.41
N GLU A 336 -25.12 24.95 12.15
CA GLU A 336 -26.28 25.27 13.01
C GLU A 336 -26.16 24.68 14.44
N SER A 337 -25.22 23.75 14.67
CA SER A 337 -24.93 23.14 15.97
C SER A 337 -23.55 23.51 16.54
N SER A 338 -22.87 24.55 16.04
CA SER A 338 -21.41 24.72 16.16
C SER A 338 -20.84 24.99 17.57
N GLY A 339 -21.66 25.16 18.62
CA GLY A 339 -21.21 25.13 20.03
C GLY A 339 -20.05 26.05 20.42
N VAL A 340 -19.81 27.14 19.67
CA VAL A 340 -18.50 27.82 19.61
C VAL A 340 -17.99 28.31 20.97
N GLU A 341 -18.84 28.97 21.76
CA GLU A 341 -18.46 29.48 23.09
C GLU A 341 -18.03 28.37 24.07
N GLU A 342 -18.68 27.20 23.99
CA GLU A 342 -18.35 26.03 24.82
C GLU A 342 -17.01 25.42 24.38
N ARG A 343 -16.79 25.28 23.06
CA ARG A 343 -15.51 24.76 22.53
C ARG A 343 -14.33 25.67 22.90
N ILE A 344 -14.49 26.99 22.83
CA ILE A 344 -13.49 27.96 23.32
C ILE A 344 -13.29 27.80 24.84
N SER A 345 -14.37 27.68 25.62
CA SER A 345 -14.30 27.50 27.08
C SER A 345 -13.60 26.20 27.48
N ASN A 346 -13.71 25.15 26.68
CA ASN A 346 -13.04 23.86 26.90
C ASN A 346 -11.56 23.89 26.50
N LEU A 347 -11.22 24.62 25.42
CA LEU A 347 -9.86 24.78 24.91
C LEU A 347 -9.06 25.96 25.51
N THR A 348 -9.53 26.59 26.58
CA THR A 348 -8.84 27.71 27.25
C THR A 348 -8.96 27.66 28.78
N GLY A 349 -8.17 28.46 29.48
CA GLY A 349 -8.27 28.69 30.92
C GLY A 349 -8.12 27.41 31.76
N THR A 350 -8.95 27.27 32.79
CA THR A 350 -8.91 26.13 33.72
C THR A 350 -9.20 24.79 33.03
N SER A 351 -10.10 24.77 32.04
CA SER A 351 -10.45 23.57 31.28
C SER A 351 -9.23 23.02 30.53
N LEU A 352 -8.52 23.90 29.82
CA LEU A 352 -7.25 23.55 29.17
C LEU A 352 -6.19 23.10 30.18
N THR A 353 -6.13 23.68 31.38
CA THR A 353 -5.19 23.24 32.44
C THR A 353 -5.41 21.78 32.85
N ASN A 354 -6.67 21.35 32.94
CA ASN A 354 -7.00 19.96 33.27
C ASN A 354 -6.64 19.04 32.10
N LEU A 355 -7.14 19.34 30.89
CA LEU A 355 -6.89 18.53 29.68
C LEU A 355 -5.38 18.36 29.40
N LEU A 356 -4.58 19.41 29.57
CA LEU A 356 -3.13 19.33 29.43
C LEU A 356 -2.48 18.44 30.49
N LYS A 357 -2.92 18.50 31.75
CA LYS A 357 -2.43 17.62 32.82
C LYS A 357 -2.79 16.15 32.56
N ASP A 358 -4.00 15.90 32.08
CA ASP A 358 -4.49 14.55 31.80
C ASP A 358 -3.73 13.94 30.61
N LYS A 359 -3.42 14.75 29.58
CA LYS A 359 -2.53 14.37 28.47
C LYS A 359 -1.06 14.20 28.88
N GLU A 360 -0.55 15.03 29.80
CA GLU A 360 0.79 14.87 30.38
C GLU A 360 0.92 13.54 31.14
N GLN A 361 -0.11 13.12 31.86
CA GLN A 361 -0.16 11.84 32.56
C GLN A 361 -0.28 10.66 31.58
N ALA A 362 -1.20 10.75 30.61
CA ALA A 362 -1.37 9.71 29.58
C ALA A 362 -0.10 9.49 28.73
N PHE A 363 0.69 10.54 28.48
CA PHE A 363 2.01 10.39 27.85
C PHE A 363 2.99 9.60 28.72
N ASP A 364 3.06 9.87 30.02
CA ASP A 364 3.98 9.20 30.94
C ASP A 364 3.62 7.73 31.13
N GLU A 365 2.33 7.44 31.32
CA GLU A 365 1.78 6.08 31.44
C GLU A 365 2.04 5.26 30.17
N LYS A 366 1.82 5.85 28.99
CA LYS A 366 2.12 5.23 27.69
C LYS A 366 3.61 5.00 27.48
N PHE A 367 4.45 5.96 27.85
CA PHE A 367 5.91 5.84 27.75
C PHE A 367 6.44 4.70 28.63
N GLU A 368 6.02 4.64 29.90
CA GLU A 368 6.42 3.56 30.79
C GLU A 368 5.83 2.21 30.37
N THR A 369 4.60 2.17 29.84
CA THR A 369 4.00 0.94 29.29
C THR A 369 4.82 0.36 28.13
N ILE A 370 5.33 1.21 27.23
CA ILE A 370 6.12 0.79 26.06
C ILE A 370 7.55 0.42 26.46
N PHE A 371 8.26 1.29 27.18
CA PHE A 371 9.71 1.12 27.41
C PHE A 371 10.04 0.44 28.76
N LYS A 372 9.13 0.49 29.74
CA LYS A 372 9.26 -0.09 31.09
C LYS A 372 10.60 0.27 31.74
N LEU A 373 10.91 1.56 31.85
CA LEU A 373 12.24 2.06 32.22
C LEU A 373 12.37 2.38 33.71
N THR A 374 11.29 2.64 34.42
CA THR A 374 11.29 3.07 35.83
C THR A 374 11.84 1.99 36.78
N GLU A 375 11.79 0.72 36.40
CA GLU A 375 12.47 -0.38 37.12
C GLU A 375 13.92 -0.64 36.65
N LYS A 376 14.34 -0.10 35.50
CA LYS A 376 15.61 -0.43 34.83
C LYS A 376 16.69 0.64 35.00
N VAL A 377 16.28 1.91 35.11
CA VAL A 377 17.16 3.08 35.22
C VAL A 377 16.59 4.07 36.25
N ASP A 378 17.38 5.08 36.62
CA ASP A 378 16.97 6.14 37.52
C ASP A 378 15.97 7.13 36.85
N SER A 379 15.31 7.95 37.67
CA SER A 379 14.29 8.91 37.20
C SER A 379 14.81 10.02 36.28
N GLU A 380 16.10 10.38 36.35
CA GLU A 380 16.72 11.36 35.45
C GLU A 380 16.90 10.72 34.06
N SER A 381 17.37 9.48 34.02
CA SER A 381 17.43 8.66 32.80
C SER A 381 16.05 8.42 32.17
N VAL A 382 15.00 8.17 32.96
CA VAL A 382 13.60 8.08 32.45
C VAL A 382 13.18 9.41 31.80
N SER A 383 13.43 10.53 32.49
CA SER A 383 13.07 11.87 32.00
C SER A 383 13.79 12.24 30.69
N VAL A 384 15.06 11.86 30.56
CA VAL A 384 15.83 12.01 29.31
C VAL A 384 15.26 11.12 28.20
N GLY A 385 14.81 9.90 28.50
CA GLY A 385 14.12 9.03 27.55
C GLY A 385 12.81 9.62 27.02
N MET A 386 11.98 10.17 27.92
CA MET A 386 10.74 10.88 27.57
C MET A 386 11.02 12.07 26.64
N ALA A 387 11.99 12.91 26.99
CA ALA A 387 12.40 14.06 26.18
C ALA A 387 13.04 13.65 24.84
N ALA A 388 13.71 12.51 24.74
CA ALA A 388 14.24 12.00 23.49
C ALA A 388 13.12 11.58 22.52
N VAL A 389 12.11 10.85 23.01
CA VAL A 389 10.92 10.48 22.23
C VAL A 389 10.09 11.71 21.88
N GLY A 390 9.89 12.63 22.82
CA GLY A 390 9.19 13.89 22.59
C GLY A 390 9.85 14.75 21.50
N ASN A 391 11.18 14.88 21.51
CA ASN A 391 11.89 15.62 20.46
C ASN A 391 11.91 14.91 19.10
N LEU A 392 11.86 13.58 19.07
CA LEU A 392 11.74 12.81 17.83
C LEU A 392 10.35 13.01 17.20
N LEU A 393 9.27 12.80 17.97
CA LEU A 393 7.88 12.92 17.50
C LEU A 393 7.50 14.37 17.19
N GLY A 394 7.87 15.31 18.06
CA GLY A 394 7.74 16.76 17.82
C GLY A 394 8.77 17.32 16.82
N GLY A 395 9.63 16.46 16.26
CA GLY A 395 10.49 16.73 15.11
C GLY A 395 9.86 16.32 13.77
N ILE A 396 8.72 15.63 13.75
CA ILE A 396 8.03 15.23 12.52
C ILE A 396 7.49 16.46 11.79
N GLY A 397 7.79 16.54 10.49
CA GLY A 397 7.37 17.64 9.62
C GLY A 397 6.55 17.19 8.42
N TYR A 398 5.70 18.09 7.93
CA TYR A 398 5.04 17.98 6.64
C TYR A 398 5.62 19.06 5.72
N PHE A 399 6.23 18.61 4.62
CA PHE A 399 6.88 19.44 3.63
C PHE A 399 6.14 19.30 2.31
N TYR A 400 5.93 20.41 1.60
CA TYR A 400 5.40 20.41 0.23
C TYR A 400 6.20 21.39 -0.62
N GLY A 401 6.60 20.97 -1.83
CA GLY A 401 7.34 21.83 -2.75
C GLY A 401 8.13 21.06 -3.82
N ARG A 402 8.94 21.77 -4.59
CA ARG A 402 9.78 21.21 -5.67
C ARG A 402 11.23 21.09 -5.24
N SER A 403 11.83 19.90 -5.37
CA SER A 403 13.28 19.72 -5.26
C SER A 403 13.99 20.16 -6.54
N ASN A 404 15.20 20.72 -6.46
CA ASN A 404 16.03 21.00 -7.64
C ASN A 404 16.94 19.80 -7.95
N ILE A 405 16.79 19.19 -9.12
CA ILE A 405 17.60 18.06 -9.60
C ILE A 405 18.64 18.59 -10.59
N ALA A 406 19.93 18.32 -10.34
CA ALA A 406 21.01 18.68 -11.24
C ALA A 406 20.92 17.93 -12.58
N LEU A 407 21.10 18.64 -13.69
CA LEU A 407 21.10 18.02 -15.02
C LEU A 407 22.42 17.27 -15.29
N PRO A 408 22.39 16.09 -15.92
CA PRO A 408 23.61 15.43 -16.40
C PRO A 408 24.35 16.32 -17.42
N ARG A 409 25.66 16.55 -17.20
CA ARG A 409 26.51 17.46 -18.01
C ARG A 409 26.61 17.13 -19.52
N ILE A 410 26.03 16.02 -19.97
CA ILE A 410 25.98 15.59 -21.37
C ILE A 410 24.94 16.43 -22.15
N VAL A 411 23.88 16.92 -21.49
CA VAL A 411 22.83 17.74 -22.12
C VAL A 411 23.10 19.22 -21.88
N ASN A 412 24.07 19.78 -22.61
CA ASN A 412 24.31 21.22 -22.59
C ASN A 412 24.80 21.76 -23.93
N LEU A 413 23.88 22.29 -24.73
CA LEU A 413 24.15 23.00 -26.01
C LEU A 413 23.87 24.50 -25.95
N ASN A 414 23.41 25.02 -24.81
CA ASN A 414 23.34 26.45 -24.49
C ASN A 414 23.62 26.62 -23.00
N GLU A 415 24.70 27.29 -22.64
CA GLU A 415 25.03 27.61 -21.25
C GLU A 415 23.90 28.42 -20.61
N HIS A 416 23.39 27.97 -19.44
CA HIS A 416 22.97 28.76 -18.28
C HIS A 416 22.08 27.96 -17.28
N VAL A 417 21.48 26.84 -17.69
CA VAL A 417 20.65 26.00 -16.79
C VAL A 417 21.48 24.84 -16.24
N SER A 418 21.58 24.73 -14.91
CA SER A 418 22.36 23.69 -14.21
C SER A 418 21.51 22.67 -13.43
N TYR A 419 20.23 22.97 -13.22
CA TYR A 419 19.25 22.12 -12.56
C TYR A 419 17.86 22.30 -13.20
N ILE A 420 16.99 21.32 -13.00
CA ILE A 420 15.55 21.42 -13.26
C ILE A 420 14.79 21.30 -11.94
N PRO A 421 13.70 22.07 -11.74
CA PRO A 421 12.77 21.80 -10.66
C PRO A 421 12.04 20.49 -10.96
N TYR A 422 12.09 19.55 -10.02
CA TYR A 422 11.28 18.34 -10.02
C TYR A 422 9.80 18.68 -9.83
N TRP A 423 8.91 17.70 -9.94
CA TRP A 423 7.49 17.89 -9.63
C TRP A 423 7.30 18.36 -8.17
N PRO A 424 6.18 19.06 -7.85
CA PRO A 424 5.80 19.25 -6.45
C PRO A 424 5.56 17.89 -5.81
N ALA A 425 6.18 17.66 -4.67
CA ALA A 425 5.97 16.46 -3.86
C ALA A 425 5.64 16.88 -2.42
N GLU A 426 4.79 16.09 -1.77
CA GLU A 426 4.61 16.13 -0.33
C GLU A 426 5.49 15.08 0.37
N LEU A 427 5.88 15.35 1.61
CA LEU A 427 6.65 14.45 2.45
C LEU A 427 6.28 14.66 3.92
N TYR A 428 5.83 13.60 4.58
CA TYR A 428 5.61 13.53 6.02
C TYR A 428 6.68 12.60 6.62
N THR A 429 7.55 13.12 7.48
CA THR A 429 8.82 12.46 7.87
C THR A 429 9.36 13.02 9.17
N ALA A 430 10.10 12.22 9.95
CA ALA A 430 10.95 12.75 11.01
C ALA A 430 12.18 13.47 10.40
N VAL A 431 12.88 14.28 11.21
CA VAL A 431 14.06 15.05 10.76
C VAL A 431 15.26 14.79 11.68
N PRO A 432 16.50 14.62 11.15
CA PRO A 432 17.66 14.32 11.99
C PRO A 432 18.06 15.44 12.96
N SER A 433 17.68 16.69 12.66
CA SER A 433 17.93 17.85 13.53
C SER A 433 17.01 19.01 13.14
N ARG A 434 16.27 19.58 14.09
CA ARG A 434 15.38 20.73 13.88
C ARG A 434 16.11 22.01 13.41
N SER A 435 17.40 22.16 13.70
CA SER A 435 18.20 23.33 13.30
C SER A 435 19.04 23.08 12.03
N PHE A 436 19.85 22.03 11.99
CA PHE A 436 20.77 21.77 10.87
C PHE A 436 20.10 21.05 9.69
N PHE A 437 19.19 20.12 10.00
CA PHE A 437 18.63 19.16 9.04
C PHE A 437 17.10 19.07 9.07
N PRO A 438 16.31 20.17 9.11
CA PRO A 438 14.84 20.09 9.21
C PRO A 438 14.20 19.78 7.85
N ARG A 439 14.42 18.56 7.38
CA ARG A 439 13.92 17.95 6.14
C ARG A 439 14.17 16.45 6.23
N GLY A 440 13.41 15.64 5.50
CA GLY A 440 13.65 14.20 5.44
C GLY A 440 15.02 13.84 4.84
N PHE A 441 15.68 12.85 5.44
CA PHE A 441 16.88 12.20 4.91
C PHE A 441 16.62 10.70 4.83
N LEU A 442 16.68 10.12 3.63
CA LEU A 442 16.23 8.74 3.36
C LEU A 442 16.98 7.68 4.19
N TRP A 443 18.26 7.91 4.51
CA TRP A 443 19.04 7.01 5.35
C TRP A 443 18.59 7.09 6.82
N ASP A 444 18.55 8.30 7.36
CA ASP A 444 18.24 8.56 8.78
C ASP A 444 16.78 8.19 9.13
N GLU A 445 15.85 8.40 8.21
CA GLU A 445 14.44 7.98 8.36
C GLU A 445 14.31 6.47 8.57
N GLY A 446 15.21 5.66 7.99
CA GLY A 446 15.27 4.22 8.27
C GLY A 446 15.55 3.89 9.74
N PHE A 447 16.23 4.77 10.48
CA PHE A 447 16.48 4.65 11.92
C PHE A 447 15.39 5.32 12.76
N HIS A 448 14.83 6.44 12.30
CA HIS A 448 13.66 7.05 12.93
C HIS A 448 12.49 6.04 12.98
N GLN A 449 12.23 5.34 11.87
CA GLN A 449 11.13 4.36 11.78
C GLN A 449 11.34 3.13 12.68
N LEU A 450 12.58 2.76 13.04
CA LEU A 450 12.83 1.73 14.08
C LEU A 450 12.41 2.16 15.50
N LEU A 451 12.19 3.45 15.73
CA LEU A 451 11.70 4.02 16.99
C LEU A 451 10.23 4.48 16.91
N ILE A 452 9.70 4.67 15.70
CA ILE A 452 8.37 5.26 15.44
C ILE A 452 7.34 4.22 14.98
N TRP A 453 7.74 3.15 14.27
CA TRP A 453 6.77 2.36 13.51
C TRP A 453 7.04 0.85 13.45
N THR A 454 5.98 0.11 13.78
CA THR A 454 5.50 -0.99 12.93
C THR A 454 4.00 -0.80 12.73
N PRO A 455 3.41 -1.19 11.59
CA PRO A 455 1.99 -1.51 11.57
C PRO A 455 1.82 -2.83 12.32
N GLN A 456 0.84 -2.86 13.20
CA GLN A 456 0.64 -3.90 14.20
C GLN A 456 -0.85 -4.16 14.26
N SER A 457 -1.29 -5.40 14.21
CA SER A 457 -2.71 -5.78 14.32
C SER A 457 -3.02 -6.39 15.68
N LEU A 458 -4.31 -6.40 16.06
CA LEU A 458 -4.82 -7.36 17.05
C LEU A 458 -5.38 -8.56 16.27
N ILE A 459 -4.63 -9.65 16.23
CA ILE A 459 -4.99 -10.89 15.55
C ILE A 459 -5.80 -11.76 16.50
N ALA A 460 -6.86 -12.39 16.00
CA ALA A 460 -7.56 -13.49 16.69
C ALA A 460 -7.59 -14.74 15.80
N GLY A 461 -7.69 -15.92 16.39
CA GLY A 461 -7.79 -17.17 15.64
C GLY A 461 -8.21 -18.39 16.46
N LEU A 462 -8.45 -19.49 15.76
CA LEU A 462 -8.96 -20.75 16.32
C LEU A 462 -8.06 -21.92 15.92
N MET A 463 -7.67 -22.72 16.91
CA MET A 463 -7.08 -24.04 16.75
C MET A 463 -8.00 -25.09 17.38
N TRP A 464 -7.83 -26.38 17.06
CA TRP A 464 -8.50 -27.47 17.76
C TRP A 464 -7.69 -28.75 17.72
N ILE A 465 -7.95 -29.67 18.66
CA ILE A 465 -7.46 -31.05 18.55
C ILE A 465 -8.32 -31.80 17.53
N GLY A 466 -7.75 -32.05 16.36
CA GLY A 466 -8.27 -32.94 15.33
C GLY A 466 -7.69 -34.35 15.42
N VAL A 467 -8.08 -35.22 14.49
CA VAL A 467 -7.56 -36.59 14.40
C VAL A 467 -6.87 -36.78 13.04
N LYS A 468 -5.66 -37.34 13.03
CA LYS A 468 -5.01 -37.85 11.82
C LYS A 468 -4.27 -39.15 12.10
N ASP A 469 -4.33 -40.12 11.19
CA ASP A 469 -3.64 -41.43 11.30
C ASP A 469 -3.91 -42.17 12.63
N GLY A 470 -5.09 -41.96 13.22
CA GLY A 470 -5.47 -42.50 14.52
C GLY A 470 -4.80 -41.83 15.73
N ARG A 471 -4.35 -40.58 15.59
CA ARG A 471 -3.68 -39.77 16.62
C ARG A 471 -4.27 -38.37 16.70
N TYR A 472 -4.16 -37.76 17.87
CA TYR A 472 -4.48 -36.34 18.07
C TYR A 472 -3.43 -35.44 17.40
N HIS A 473 -3.89 -34.40 16.70
CA HIS A 473 -3.06 -33.38 16.06
C HIS A 473 -3.68 -31.99 16.25
N LEU A 474 -2.86 -30.96 16.49
CA LEU A 474 -3.33 -29.58 16.59
C LEU A 474 -3.57 -29.01 15.19
N ARG A 475 -4.82 -28.70 14.85
CA ARG A 475 -5.18 -28.00 13.61
C ARG A 475 -5.07 -26.50 13.82
N HIS A 476 -4.52 -25.78 12.84
CA HIS A 476 -4.44 -24.31 12.86
C HIS A 476 -4.41 -23.75 11.43
N VAL A 477 -3.21 -23.48 10.87
CA VAL A 477 -3.07 -23.03 9.48
C VAL A 477 -3.42 -24.16 8.51
N CYS A 478 -4.30 -23.89 7.54
CA CYS A 478 -4.81 -24.87 6.57
C CYS A 478 -3.68 -25.53 5.75
N ARG A 479 -3.61 -26.87 5.72
CA ARG A 479 -2.68 -27.64 4.86
C ARG A 479 -3.43 -28.77 4.14
N HIS A 480 -3.01 -29.16 2.93
CA HIS A 480 -3.48 -30.43 2.32
C HIS A 480 -3.14 -31.62 3.21
N GLU A 481 -2.01 -31.54 3.90
CA GLU A 481 -1.48 -32.55 4.83
C GLU A 481 -2.38 -32.77 6.07
N ASP A 482 -3.35 -31.90 6.34
CA ASP A 482 -4.31 -32.13 7.43
C ASP A 482 -5.35 -33.20 7.09
N GLU A 483 -5.63 -33.42 5.80
CA GLU A 483 -6.52 -34.46 5.26
C GLU A 483 -8.01 -34.41 5.69
N LEU A 484 -8.50 -33.24 6.15
CA LEU A 484 -9.92 -33.00 6.46
C LEU A 484 -10.88 -33.46 5.35
N ASP A 485 -12.02 -34.03 5.76
CA ASP A 485 -13.11 -34.47 4.86
C ASP A 485 -13.69 -33.29 4.06
N THR A 486 -13.94 -32.16 4.73
CA THR A 486 -14.33 -30.88 4.10
C THR A 486 -13.85 -29.70 4.93
N TYR A 487 -13.62 -28.54 4.30
CA TYR A 487 -13.70 -27.25 4.99
C TYR A 487 -13.95 -26.09 4.01
N GLY A 488 -14.72 -25.08 4.43
CA GLY A 488 -14.92 -23.87 3.65
C GLY A 488 -16.03 -22.95 4.13
N TRP A 489 -16.01 -21.72 3.63
CA TRP A 489 -17.08 -20.74 3.80
C TRP A 489 -18.25 -21.08 2.89
N ILE A 490 -19.38 -21.49 3.47
CA ILE A 490 -20.59 -21.80 2.70
C ILE A 490 -21.29 -20.50 2.26
N LYS A 491 -21.21 -19.46 3.11
CA LYS A 491 -21.68 -18.10 2.85
C LYS A 491 -20.68 -17.11 3.47
N HIS A 492 -20.36 -16.01 2.79
CA HIS A 492 -19.50 -14.94 3.32
C HIS A 492 -19.72 -13.68 2.48
N ASP A 493 -19.99 -12.54 3.10
CA ASP A 493 -20.38 -11.31 2.37
C ASP A 493 -19.21 -10.38 2.06
N GLY A 494 -18.06 -10.55 2.73
CA GLY A 494 -16.87 -9.73 2.55
C GLY A 494 -16.83 -8.43 3.37
N ARG A 495 -17.88 -8.12 4.15
CA ARG A 495 -17.98 -6.90 4.97
C ARG A 495 -18.18 -7.18 6.45
N ASP A 496 -19.18 -7.97 6.81
CA ASP A 496 -19.59 -8.16 8.21
C ASP A 496 -20.21 -9.53 8.57
N PHE A 497 -20.36 -10.45 7.61
CA PHE A 497 -20.93 -11.78 7.85
C PHE A 497 -20.17 -12.92 7.16
N GLY A 498 -19.99 -14.03 7.86
CA GLY A 498 -19.50 -15.27 7.27
C GLY A 498 -19.92 -16.52 8.05
N HIS A 499 -20.23 -17.60 7.33
CA HIS A 499 -20.55 -18.92 7.88
C HIS A 499 -19.64 -19.99 7.26
N GLN A 500 -18.80 -20.61 8.09
CA GLN A 500 -17.83 -21.64 7.72
C GLN A 500 -18.25 -22.99 8.31
N VAL A 501 -18.02 -24.07 7.54
CA VAL A 501 -18.17 -25.45 8.00
C VAL A 501 -16.85 -26.19 7.79
N LEU A 502 -16.51 -27.08 8.73
CA LEU A 502 -15.33 -27.95 8.72
C LEU A 502 -15.74 -29.35 9.22
N ASP A 503 -15.22 -30.39 8.57
CA ASP A 503 -15.40 -31.80 8.95
C ASP A 503 -14.03 -32.46 9.09
N ASP A 504 -13.62 -32.72 10.33
CA ASP A 504 -12.37 -33.38 10.72
C ASP A 504 -12.70 -34.84 11.09
N HIS A 505 -12.91 -35.66 10.05
CA HIS A 505 -13.27 -37.08 10.12
C HIS A 505 -14.47 -37.42 11.05
N GLY A 506 -15.53 -36.61 10.98
CA GLY A 506 -16.74 -36.75 11.80
C GLY A 506 -16.86 -35.72 12.91
N LEU A 507 -15.77 -35.04 13.29
CA LEU A 507 -15.84 -33.85 14.15
C LEU A 507 -16.24 -32.64 13.29
N ASN A 508 -17.48 -32.20 13.46
CA ASN A 508 -18.08 -31.10 12.70
C ASN A 508 -17.96 -29.80 13.50
N LEU A 509 -17.21 -28.82 12.98
CA LEU A 509 -17.16 -27.45 13.49
C LEU A 509 -17.89 -26.54 12.50
N ALA A 510 -18.84 -25.75 12.99
CA ALA A 510 -19.44 -24.66 12.22
C ALA A 510 -19.16 -23.33 12.95
N THR A 511 -18.33 -22.48 12.33
CA THR A 511 -18.04 -21.13 12.85
C THR A 511 -18.86 -20.09 12.09
N THR A 512 -19.39 -19.10 12.79
CA THR A 512 -20.15 -18.01 12.17
C THR A 512 -19.70 -16.69 12.75
N PHE A 513 -19.22 -15.80 11.87
CA PHE A 513 -18.71 -14.47 12.19
C PHE A 513 -19.78 -13.41 11.92
N LEU A 514 -19.88 -12.45 12.85
CA LEU A 514 -20.65 -11.22 12.72
C LEU A 514 -19.78 -10.04 13.14
N LYS A 515 -19.84 -8.93 12.40
CA LYS A 515 -19.33 -7.62 12.82
C LYS A 515 -20.48 -6.62 12.93
N SER A 516 -20.37 -5.69 13.88
CA SER A 516 -21.33 -4.61 14.11
C SER A 516 -20.59 -3.34 14.49
N LYS A 517 -21.00 -2.17 13.98
CA LYS A 517 -20.52 -0.86 14.46
C LYS A 517 -21.73 -0.09 14.97
N GLY A 518 -21.81 0.09 16.29
CA GLY A 518 -22.84 0.85 16.97
C GLY A 518 -22.26 2.07 17.69
N ASP A 519 -23.12 2.80 18.39
CA ASP A 519 -22.71 3.95 19.17
C ASP A 519 -21.74 3.52 20.29
N GLY A 520 -20.58 4.19 20.36
CA GLY A 520 -19.49 3.82 21.28
C GLY A 520 -18.64 2.61 20.86
N SER A 521 -18.84 2.03 19.67
CA SER A 521 -17.86 1.09 19.09
C SER A 521 -16.61 1.84 18.59
N GLY A 522 -15.44 1.23 18.76
CA GLY A 522 -14.18 1.72 18.21
C GLY A 522 -14.15 1.69 16.67
N TYR A 523 -13.04 2.16 16.08
CA TYR A 523 -12.92 2.35 14.61
C TYR A 523 -13.37 1.12 13.80
N GLY A 524 -12.88 -0.06 14.18
CA GLY A 524 -13.16 -1.34 13.51
C GLY A 524 -14.53 -1.97 13.79
N GLY A 525 -15.28 -1.46 14.79
CA GLY A 525 -16.51 -2.08 15.28
C GLY A 525 -16.27 -3.25 16.25
N ASP A 526 -17.37 -3.72 16.84
CA ASP A 526 -17.43 -4.95 17.64
C ASP A 526 -17.60 -6.17 16.73
N TRP A 527 -17.20 -7.35 17.19
CA TRP A 527 -17.42 -8.59 16.45
C TRP A 527 -17.72 -9.78 17.37
N ALA A 528 -18.38 -10.79 16.81
CA ALA A 528 -18.66 -12.05 17.47
C ALA A 528 -18.38 -13.25 16.55
N VAL A 529 -17.85 -14.32 17.13
CA VAL A 529 -17.69 -15.64 16.53
C VAL A 529 -18.52 -16.63 17.35
N ARG A 530 -19.58 -17.17 16.73
CA ARG A 530 -20.25 -18.37 17.23
C ARG A 530 -19.53 -19.61 16.74
N ILE A 531 -19.16 -20.51 17.64
CA ILE A 531 -18.63 -21.84 17.34
C ILE A 531 -19.69 -22.87 17.77
N ASN A 532 -20.15 -23.70 16.84
CA ASN A 532 -20.96 -24.88 17.13
C ASN A 532 -20.12 -26.13 16.86
N VAL A 533 -20.10 -27.07 17.81
CA VAL A 533 -19.35 -28.32 17.68
C VAL A 533 -20.28 -29.52 17.83
N GLN A 534 -20.24 -30.43 16.86
CA GLN A 534 -21.07 -31.63 16.78
C GLN A 534 -20.26 -32.83 16.27
N ILE A 535 -20.77 -34.05 16.44
CA ILE A 535 -20.16 -35.27 15.87
C ILE A 535 -21.13 -36.04 14.98
N ASP A 536 -20.64 -36.47 13.82
CA ASP A 536 -21.27 -37.53 13.04
C ASP A 536 -20.95 -38.89 13.69
N LYS A 537 -21.94 -39.45 14.39
CA LYS A 537 -21.82 -40.74 15.08
C LYS A 537 -21.61 -41.95 14.15
N SER A 538 -21.64 -41.77 12.83
CA SER A 538 -21.28 -42.81 11.86
C SER A 538 -19.80 -42.76 11.44
N LYS A 539 -19.11 -41.64 11.71
CA LYS A 539 -17.68 -41.43 11.44
C LYS A 539 -16.83 -41.40 12.72
N TRP A 540 -17.30 -40.70 13.75
CA TRP A 540 -16.55 -40.46 14.99
C TRP A 540 -16.27 -41.76 15.74
N ASN A 541 -15.00 -42.02 16.06
CA ASN A 541 -14.60 -43.12 16.94
C ASN A 541 -14.63 -42.62 18.40
N GLU A 542 -15.45 -43.25 19.23
CA GLU A 542 -15.62 -42.90 20.65
C GLU A 542 -14.31 -43.06 21.47
N GLU A 543 -13.31 -43.81 20.98
CA GLU A 543 -11.97 -43.87 21.56
C GLU A 543 -11.20 -42.52 21.52
N PHE A 544 -11.61 -41.57 20.68
CA PHE A 544 -11.07 -40.20 20.63
C PHE A 544 -11.75 -39.22 21.61
N GLY A 545 -12.65 -39.73 22.47
CA GLY A 545 -13.19 -39.00 23.61
C GLY A 545 -14.63 -38.47 23.45
N GLU A 546 -15.18 -38.01 24.57
CA GLU A 546 -16.59 -37.58 24.71
C GLU A 546 -16.80 -36.07 24.50
N GLY A 547 -15.73 -35.30 24.24
CA GLY A 547 -15.77 -33.86 24.02
C GLY A 547 -14.59 -33.32 23.24
N ALA A 548 -14.78 -32.16 22.59
CA ALA A 548 -13.75 -31.48 21.82
C ALA A 548 -12.91 -30.52 22.67
N GLN A 549 -11.73 -30.18 22.14
CA GLN A 549 -10.78 -29.24 22.70
C GLN A 549 -10.45 -28.20 21.63
N LEU A 550 -10.95 -26.99 21.84
CA LEU A 550 -10.69 -25.82 21.00
C LEU A 550 -9.62 -24.95 21.68
N PHE A 551 -8.87 -24.17 20.92
CA PHE A 551 -8.00 -23.11 21.45
C PHE A 551 -8.28 -21.82 20.69
N PHE A 552 -8.95 -20.87 21.34
CA PHE A 552 -9.12 -19.54 20.79
C PHE A 552 -7.97 -18.66 21.27
N TYR A 553 -7.36 -17.85 20.40
CA TYR A 553 -6.26 -16.97 20.78
C TYR A 553 -6.51 -15.52 20.37
N LEU A 554 -5.90 -14.59 21.12
CA LEU A 554 -5.56 -13.26 20.64
C LEU A 554 -4.05 -13.05 20.71
N ALA A 555 -3.54 -12.29 19.75
CA ALA A 555 -2.15 -11.87 19.66
C ALA A 555 -2.07 -10.40 19.24
N ASP A 556 -1.36 -9.58 20.01
CA ASP A 556 -1.01 -8.22 19.63
C ASP A 556 0.36 -8.22 18.93
N GLU A 557 0.36 -7.87 17.64
CA GLU A 557 1.59 -7.85 16.82
C GLU A 557 2.60 -6.79 17.27
N GLY A 558 2.16 -5.79 18.05
CA GLY A 558 3.00 -4.73 18.58
C GLY A 558 3.71 -5.06 19.87
N GLY A 559 3.40 -6.20 20.49
CA GLY A 559 3.89 -6.53 21.81
C GLY A 559 3.19 -5.77 22.93
N ASN A 560 2.03 -5.14 22.66
CA ASN A 560 1.20 -4.58 23.74
C ASN A 560 0.75 -5.72 24.66
N VAL A 561 0.67 -5.44 25.95
CA VAL A 561 0.29 -6.45 26.94
C VAL A 561 -1.20 -6.76 26.83
N LEU A 562 -1.54 -8.04 26.88
CA LEU A 562 -2.91 -8.53 26.94
C LEU A 562 -3.25 -8.91 28.38
N ASP A 563 -4.23 -8.24 28.97
CA ASP A 563 -4.63 -8.49 30.36
C ASP A 563 -5.60 -9.66 30.45
N LEU A 564 -5.28 -10.65 31.28
CA LEU A 564 -6.14 -11.79 31.58
C LEU A 564 -7.12 -11.43 32.71
N SER A 565 -8.42 -11.50 32.42
CA SER A 565 -9.46 -11.43 33.45
C SER A 565 -9.39 -12.63 34.40
N ARG A 566 -9.52 -12.36 35.70
CA ARG A 566 -9.51 -13.38 36.76
C ARG A 566 -10.87 -13.58 37.43
N GLU A 567 -11.91 -12.92 36.92
CA GLU A 567 -13.26 -13.02 37.49
C GLU A 567 -14.07 -14.14 36.83
N ASN A 568 -14.74 -14.94 37.66
CA ASN A 568 -15.78 -15.90 37.25
C ASN A 568 -15.44 -16.89 36.10
N LEU A 569 -14.28 -17.55 36.14
CA LEU A 569 -13.93 -18.70 35.27
C LEU A 569 -14.85 -19.95 35.44
N ASN A 570 -15.95 -19.86 36.21
CA ASN A 570 -17.00 -20.90 36.27
C ASN A 570 -18.03 -20.63 35.17
N ILE A 571 -17.81 -21.18 33.97
CA ILE A 571 -18.62 -20.89 32.78
C ILE A 571 -20.05 -21.43 32.95
N ARG A 572 -20.96 -20.53 33.33
CA ARG A 572 -22.41 -20.72 33.22
C ARG A 572 -23.14 -19.37 33.08
N GLY A 573 -22.75 -18.61 32.07
CA GLY A 573 -23.22 -17.25 31.81
C GLY A 573 -22.31 -16.52 30.83
N ASP A 574 -22.21 -15.20 30.99
CA ASP A 574 -21.13 -14.38 30.42
C ASP A 574 -19.84 -14.54 31.22
N SER A 575 -18.69 -14.37 30.57
CA SER A 575 -17.37 -14.39 31.21
C SER A 575 -16.39 -13.52 30.44
N LEU A 576 -15.96 -12.41 31.02
CA LEU A 576 -14.84 -11.62 30.53
C LEU A 576 -13.58 -12.48 30.59
N LEU A 577 -12.92 -12.68 29.45
CA LEU A 577 -11.69 -13.46 29.30
C LEU A 577 -10.44 -12.59 29.31
N ALA A 578 -10.46 -11.50 28.54
CA ALA A 578 -9.30 -10.63 28.35
C ALA A 578 -9.71 -9.17 28.10
N SER A 579 -8.77 -8.27 28.30
CA SER A 579 -8.87 -6.86 27.92
C SER A 579 -7.53 -6.31 27.43
N GLY A 580 -7.54 -5.12 26.84
CA GLY A 580 -6.33 -4.39 26.48
C GLY A 580 -6.62 -3.02 25.86
N SER A 581 -5.55 -2.30 25.55
CA SER A 581 -5.59 -0.95 24.98
C SER A 581 -4.82 -0.86 23.67
N ARG A 582 -5.37 -0.21 22.64
CA ARG A 582 -4.67 0.07 21.38
C ARG A 582 -5.10 1.40 20.74
N MET A 583 -4.17 2.07 20.06
CA MET A 583 -4.41 3.36 19.39
C MET A 583 -5.39 3.32 18.20
N ASP A 584 -5.73 2.16 17.67
CA ASP A 584 -6.53 1.98 16.46
C ASP A 584 -7.97 1.49 16.73
N ILE A 585 -8.15 0.58 17.68
CA ILE A 585 -9.47 0.09 18.11
C ILE A 585 -9.96 0.70 19.44
N GLY A 586 -9.13 1.48 20.12
CA GLY A 586 -9.36 1.95 21.49
C GLY A 586 -9.10 0.85 22.52
N ASP A 587 -9.66 1.03 23.70
CA ASP A 587 -9.69 0.00 24.74
C ASP A 587 -10.78 -1.04 24.44
N TRP A 588 -10.54 -2.30 24.77
CA TRP A 588 -11.38 -3.42 24.33
C TRP A 588 -11.43 -4.56 25.34
N GLN A 589 -12.48 -5.38 25.21
CA GLN A 589 -12.75 -6.55 26.04
C GLN A 589 -13.17 -7.76 25.20
N LEU A 590 -12.65 -8.95 25.53
CA LEU A 590 -13.08 -10.23 24.99
C LEU A 590 -13.96 -10.97 26.01
N HIS A 591 -15.15 -11.40 25.57
CA HIS A 591 -16.12 -12.14 26.36
C HIS A 591 -16.39 -13.52 25.75
N LEU A 592 -16.61 -14.53 26.59
CA LEU A 592 -17.04 -15.88 26.24
C LEU A 592 -18.37 -16.20 26.92
N LYS A 593 -19.31 -16.76 26.15
CA LYS A 593 -20.67 -17.07 26.62
C LYS A 593 -21.13 -18.42 26.09
N SER A 594 -21.66 -19.26 26.98
CA SER A 594 -22.28 -20.53 26.62
C SER A 594 -23.41 -20.89 27.58
N MET A 595 -24.35 -21.68 27.08
CA MET A 595 -25.40 -22.32 27.88
C MET A 595 -25.01 -23.75 28.30
N ASP A 596 -23.96 -24.30 27.69
CA ASP A 596 -23.41 -25.63 27.96
C ASP A 596 -22.34 -25.56 29.06
N ASN A 597 -22.04 -26.70 29.68
CA ASN A 597 -20.97 -26.76 30.69
C ASN A 597 -19.61 -26.87 29.97
N LEU A 598 -18.83 -25.80 30.00
CA LEU A 598 -17.48 -25.76 29.43
C LEU A 598 -16.41 -25.69 30.53
N GLU A 599 -15.30 -26.41 30.33
CA GLU A 599 -14.07 -26.26 31.11
C GLU A 599 -13.10 -25.37 30.32
N LEU A 600 -12.33 -24.53 31.01
CA LEU A 600 -11.49 -23.49 30.42
C LEU A 600 -10.11 -23.48 31.07
N HIS A 601 -9.08 -23.60 30.24
CA HIS A 601 -7.68 -23.40 30.62
C HIS A 601 -7.06 -22.28 29.79
N TYR A 602 -5.96 -21.68 30.25
CA TYR A 602 -5.28 -20.61 29.51
C TYR A 602 -3.76 -20.73 29.50
N SER A 603 -3.13 -20.02 28.56
CA SER A 603 -1.69 -19.74 28.57
C SER A 603 -1.41 -18.40 27.90
N GLY A 604 -0.65 -17.55 28.60
CA GLY A 604 -0.15 -16.29 28.05
C GLY A 604 1.31 -16.42 27.66
N PHE A 605 1.65 -15.99 26.45
CA PHE A 605 3.01 -16.07 25.88
C PHE A 605 3.53 -14.68 25.52
N HIS A 606 4.85 -14.48 25.62
CA HIS A 606 5.53 -13.30 25.07
C HIS A 606 6.35 -13.68 23.82
N THR A 607 5.94 -13.22 22.62
CA THR A 607 6.60 -13.58 21.36
C THR A 607 6.41 -12.54 20.23
N PRO A 608 7.47 -12.23 19.47
CA PRO A 608 7.39 -11.47 18.21
C PRO A 608 7.26 -12.38 16.97
N HIS A 609 6.94 -13.68 17.15
CA HIS A 609 7.02 -14.70 16.10
C HIS A 609 5.71 -15.48 15.94
N PHE A 610 4.61 -14.75 15.69
CA PHE A 610 3.23 -15.29 15.58
C PHE A 610 3.07 -16.44 14.57
N HIS A 611 3.89 -16.48 13.52
CA HIS A 611 3.91 -17.56 12.52
C HIS A 611 4.25 -18.94 13.11
N ASN A 612 4.85 -19.00 14.31
CA ASN A 612 5.17 -20.23 15.04
C ASN A 612 4.25 -20.47 16.27
N LEU A 613 3.08 -19.81 16.35
CA LEU A 613 2.21 -19.90 17.54
C LEU A 613 1.71 -21.34 17.82
N SER A 614 1.54 -22.16 16.78
CA SER A 614 1.22 -23.60 16.95
C SER A 614 2.30 -24.32 17.75
N ASP A 615 3.58 -24.05 17.47
CA ASP A 615 4.71 -24.73 18.10
C ASP A 615 4.76 -24.42 19.61
N LEU A 616 4.47 -23.16 19.99
CA LEU A 616 4.39 -22.73 21.40
C LEU A 616 3.24 -23.43 22.16
N VAL A 617 2.09 -23.61 21.50
CA VAL A 617 0.94 -24.33 22.07
C VAL A 617 1.24 -25.83 22.19
N GLU A 618 1.84 -26.45 21.17
CA GLU A 618 2.26 -27.86 21.22
C GLU A 618 3.34 -28.11 22.29
N GLU A 619 4.32 -27.21 22.45
CA GLU A 619 5.34 -27.34 23.50
C GLU A 619 4.74 -27.21 24.91
N ASN A 620 3.78 -26.30 25.11
CA ASN A 620 3.04 -26.16 26.37
C ASN A 620 2.27 -27.45 26.69
N LEU A 621 1.42 -27.91 25.77
CA LEU A 621 0.63 -29.14 25.92
C LEU A 621 1.54 -30.36 26.15
N ALA A 622 2.64 -30.51 25.40
CA ALA A 622 3.60 -31.58 25.63
C ALA A 622 4.29 -31.47 27.00
N SER A 623 4.52 -30.26 27.53
CA SER A 623 5.01 -30.03 28.90
C SER A 623 4.00 -30.53 29.94
N GLN A 624 2.71 -30.21 29.75
CA GLN A 624 1.62 -30.60 30.65
C GLN A 624 1.36 -32.12 30.63
N ILE A 625 1.35 -32.75 29.45
CA ILE A 625 1.26 -34.21 29.32
C ILE A 625 2.42 -34.90 30.07
N ARG A 626 3.67 -34.42 29.88
CA ARG A 626 4.86 -35.02 30.52
C ARG A 626 4.90 -34.86 32.04
N LYS A 627 4.33 -33.79 32.60
CA LYS A 627 4.35 -33.50 34.05
C LYS A 627 3.12 -34.00 34.79
N HIS A 628 1.95 -33.93 34.18
CA HIS A 628 0.64 -34.10 34.83
C HIS A 628 -0.27 -35.14 34.16
N ALA A 629 0.14 -35.72 33.02
CA ALA A 629 -0.63 -36.70 32.24
C ALA A 629 -2.02 -36.20 31.79
N ARG A 630 -2.12 -34.89 31.47
CA ARG A 630 -3.33 -34.24 30.97
C ARG A 630 -3.03 -33.45 29.70
N LEU A 631 -3.99 -33.39 28.78
CA LEU A 631 -3.97 -32.53 27.59
C LEU A 631 -4.70 -31.21 27.91
N GLN A 632 -4.14 -30.44 28.84
CA GLN A 632 -4.61 -29.10 29.20
C GLN A 632 -3.47 -28.08 29.04
N LEU A 633 -3.80 -26.80 28.86
CA LEU A 633 -2.87 -25.68 29.00
C LEU A 633 -2.40 -25.53 30.46
N SER A 634 -1.37 -24.70 30.65
CA SER A 634 -0.63 -24.58 31.91
C SER A 634 -1.22 -23.66 32.98
N ASP A 635 -2.31 -22.94 32.67
CA ASP A 635 -2.96 -21.93 33.52
C ASP A 635 -1.97 -20.87 34.05
N SER A 636 -1.01 -20.50 33.21
CA SER A 636 0.10 -19.59 33.51
C SER A 636 0.24 -18.48 32.46
N LEU A 637 0.90 -17.38 32.84
CA LEU A 637 1.27 -16.27 31.96
C LEU A 637 2.79 -16.11 32.00
N ASP A 638 3.41 -15.87 30.85
CA ASP A 638 4.74 -15.25 30.75
C ASP A 638 4.72 -13.81 31.31
N ASP A 639 5.90 -13.22 31.56
CA ASP A 639 6.01 -11.81 31.91
C ASP A 639 5.60 -10.92 30.73
N SER A 640 4.60 -10.05 30.93
CA SER A 640 4.05 -9.16 29.88
C SER A 640 3.58 -9.89 28.60
N PRO A 641 2.59 -10.80 28.68
CA PRO A 641 2.17 -11.60 27.54
C PRO A 641 1.51 -10.72 26.47
N ASN A 642 1.96 -10.83 25.21
CA ASN A 642 1.31 -10.20 24.07
C ASN A 642 0.47 -11.21 23.25
N VAL A 643 0.39 -12.46 23.72
CA VAL A 643 -0.50 -13.49 23.19
C VAL A 643 -1.21 -14.17 24.35
N LEU A 644 -2.53 -14.32 24.27
CA LEU A 644 -3.33 -15.14 25.18
C LEU A 644 -4.01 -16.26 24.39
N VAL A 645 -3.88 -17.50 24.86
CA VAL A 645 -4.54 -18.68 24.29
C VAL A 645 -5.47 -19.29 25.34
N PHE A 646 -6.73 -19.48 24.95
CA PHE A 646 -7.83 -20.00 25.78
C PHE A 646 -8.26 -21.36 25.26
N GLN A 647 -7.98 -22.43 26.00
CA GLN A 647 -8.44 -23.77 25.68
C GLN A 647 -9.86 -23.98 26.22
N ILE A 648 -10.83 -24.13 25.31
CA ILE A 648 -12.23 -24.39 25.62
C ILE A 648 -12.50 -25.90 25.42
N VAL A 649 -12.95 -26.57 26.48
CA VAL A 649 -13.24 -28.01 26.49
C VAL A 649 -14.73 -28.22 26.73
N GLY A 650 -15.40 -28.98 25.87
CA GLY A 650 -16.86 -29.18 25.93
C GLY A 650 -17.32 -30.52 25.35
N GLY A 651 -18.31 -31.13 26.00
CA GLY A 651 -18.93 -32.40 25.58
C GLY A 651 -19.87 -32.21 24.37
N PHE A 652 -20.06 -33.26 23.56
CA PHE A 652 -20.81 -33.14 22.31
C PHE A 652 -22.34 -33.23 22.46
N PRO A 653 -23.14 -32.37 21.78
CA PRO A 653 -22.75 -31.14 21.09
C PRO A 653 -22.67 -29.94 22.05
N PHE A 654 -21.98 -28.87 21.66
CA PHE A 654 -22.01 -27.59 22.37
C PHE A 654 -21.95 -26.37 21.44
N THR A 655 -22.37 -25.21 21.97
CA THR A 655 -22.22 -23.90 21.33
C THR A 655 -21.48 -22.93 22.25
N ALA A 656 -20.51 -22.20 21.69
CA ALA A 656 -19.79 -21.13 22.38
C ALA A 656 -19.84 -19.84 21.53
N ASP A 657 -20.21 -18.72 22.16
CA ASP A 657 -20.15 -17.39 21.56
C ASP A 657 -18.95 -16.64 22.15
N ILE A 658 -18.07 -16.14 21.28
CA ILE A 658 -16.92 -15.31 21.65
C ILE A 658 -17.12 -13.93 21.03
N ALA A 659 -17.17 -12.87 21.84
CA ALA A 659 -17.41 -11.50 21.38
C ALA A 659 -16.29 -10.56 21.82
N LEU A 660 -15.81 -9.71 20.91
CA LEU A 660 -14.93 -8.58 21.24
C LEU A 660 -15.72 -7.28 21.15
N ILE A 661 -15.67 -6.51 22.24
CA ILE A 661 -16.27 -5.19 22.37
C ILE A 661 -15.15 -4.15 22.37
N SER A 662 -15.32 -3.08 21.60
CA SER A 662 -14.32 -2.05 21.30
C SER A 662 -14.73 -0.66 21.81
N GLY A 663 -13.79 0.20 22.19
CA GLY A 663 -14.09 1.51 22.77
C GLY A 663 -14.69 1.46 24.17
N THR A 664 -14.18 0.59 25.05
CA THR A 664 -14.82 0.28 26.34
C THR A 664 -14.70 1.35 27.43
N ASP A 665 -13.77 2.30 27.29
CA ASP A 665 -13.34 3.19 28.38
C ASP A 665 -13.83 4.65 28.20
N SER A 666 -14.88 4.83 27.39
CA SER A 666 -15.76 5.98 27.45
C SER A 666 -16.76 5.85 28.61
N GLU A 667 -17.38 6.95 29.05
CA GLU A 667 -18.48 6.93 30.05
C GLU A 667 -19.78 6.25 29.55
N SER A 668 -19.71 5.49 28.44
CA SER A 668 -20.83 4.84 27.78
C SER A 668 -21.35 3.63 28.56
N SER A 669 -22.54 3.77 29.14
CA SER A 669 -23.25 2.76 29.95
C SER A 669 -23.89 1.61 29.15
N GLY A 670 -23.26 1.17 28.05
CA GLY A 670 -23.82 0.24 27.05
C GLY A 670 -23.08 -1.08 26.82
N VAL A 671 -21.98 -1.37 27.52
CA VAL A 671 -21.15 -2.57 27.27
C VAL A 671 -21.95 -3.88 27.48
N GLU A 672 -22.68 -4.02 28.59
CA GLU A 672 -23.52 -5.20 28.84
C GLU A 672 -24.59 -5.42 27.76
N GLU A 673 -25.20 -4.34 27.25
CA GLU A 673 -26.17 -4.42 26.16
C GLU A 673 -25.53 -4.87 24.85
N ARG A 674 -24.35 -4.34 24.51
CA ARG A 674 -23.60 -4.74 23.31
C ARG A 674 -23.18 -6.21 23.35
N ILE A 675 -22.73 -6.72 24.50
CA ILE A 675 -22.47 -8.15 24.70
C ILE A 675 -23.77 -8.96 24.57
N SER A 676 -24.87 -8.52 25.18
CA SER A 676 -26.18 -9.18 25.12
C SER A 676 -26.77 -9.22 23.69
N ASN A 677 -26.45 -8.22 22.86
CA ASN A 677 -26.83 -8.16 21.45
C ASN A 677 -25.96 -9.06 20.57
N LEU A 678 -24.67 -9.20 20.89
CA LEU A 678 -23.68 -10.00 20.16
C LEU A 678 -23.50 -11.44 20.70
N THR A 679 -24.38 -11.92 21.58
CA THR A 679 -24.35 -13.29 22.11
C THR A 679 -25.75 -13.91 22.22
N GLY A 680 -25.83 -15.21 22.46
CA GLY A 680 -27.06 -15.95 22.77
C GLY A 680 -28.14 -15.82 21.69
N THR A 681 -29.39 -15.64 22.12
CA THR A 681 -30.56 -15.54 21.23
C THR A 681 -30.49 -14.34 20.30
N SER A 682 -29.92 -13.23 20.74
CA SER A 682 -29.76 -12.01 19.93
C SER A 682 -28.87 -12.27 18.73
N LEU A 683 -27.68 -12.86 18.96
CA LEU A 683 -26.78 -13.31 17.91
C LEU A 683 -27.44 -14.34 16.98
N THR A 684 -28.25 -15.27 17.52
CA THR A 684 -28.99 -16.24 16.68
C THR A 684 -29.90 -15.57 15.65
N ASN A 685 -30.58 -14.48 16.03
CA ASN A 685 -31.44 -13.75 15.11
C ASN A 685 -30.60 -12.95 14.09
N LEU A 686 -29.61 -12.18 14.56
CA LEU A 686 -28.74 -11.38 13.68
C LEU A 686 -28.01 -12.23 12.63
N LEU A 687 -27.48 -13.40 13.02
CA LEU A 687 -26.83 -14.33 12.10
C LEU A 687 -27.80 -14.89 11.04
N LYS A 688 -29.04 -15.17 11.43
CA LYS A 688 -30.08 -15.64 10.51
C LYS A 688 -30.52 -14.54 9.53
N ASP A 689 -30.68 -13.31 10.02
CA ASP A 689 -31.07 -12.16 9.19
C ASP A 689 -29.95 -11.82 8.18
N LYS A 690 -28.68 -11.93 8.59
CA LYS A 690 -27.51 -11.83 7.69
C LYS A 690 -27.42 -12.99 6.70
N GLU A 691 -27.72 -14.21 7.12
CA GLU A 691 -27.78 -15.37 6.23
C GLU A 691 -28.85 -15.19 5.14
N GLN A 692 -30.06 -14.72 5.51
CA GLN A 692 -31.12 -14.42 4.56
C GLN A 692 -30.71 -13.28 3.61
N ALA A 693 -30.08 -12.21 4.12
CA ALA A 693 -29.60 -11.11 3.29
C ALA A 693 -28.51 -11.55 2.29
N PHE A 694 -27.64 -12.49 2.65
CA PHE A 694 -26.69 -13.10 1.72
C PHE A 694 -27.41 -13.86 0.59
N ASP A 695 -28.40 -14.69 0.92
CA ASP A 695 -29.15 -15.49 -0.06
C ASP A 695 -29.95 -14.60 -1.03
N GLU A 696 -30.62 -13.58 -0.50
CA GLU A 696 -31.37 -12.59 -1.29
C GLU A 696 -30.45 -11.78 -2.22
N LYS A 697 -29.28 -11.35 -1.73
CA LYS A 697 -28.26 -10.66 -2.55
C LYS A 697 -27.70 -11.59 -3.64
N PHE A 698 -27.41 -12.84 -3.31
CA PHE A 698 -26.88 -13.83 -4.24
C PHE A 698 -27.83 -14.12 -5.41
N GLU A 699 -29.10 -14.43 -5.15
CA GLU A 699 -30.07 -14.69 -6.22
C GLU A 699 -30.39 -13.40 -7.00
N THR A 700 -30.42 -12.22 -6.35
CA THR A 700 -30.62 -10.93 -7.03
C THR A 700 -29.54 -10.65 -8.08
N ILE A 701 -28.28 -10.97 -7.78
CA ILE A 701 -27.13 -10.72 -8.67
C ILE A 701 -27.02 -11.79 -9.76
N PHE A 702 -26.98 -13.08 -9.38
CA PHE A 702 -26.62 -14.16 -10.31
C PHE A 702 -27.83 -14.80 -10.99
N LYS A 703 -29.01 -14.75 -10.36
CA LYS A 703 -30.29 -15.31 -10.84
C LYS A 703 -30.12 -16.77 -11.27
N LEU A 704 -29.70 -17.62 -10.35
CA LEU A 704 -29.33 -19.01 -10.64
C LEU A 704 -30.52 -19.96 -10.56
N THR A 705 -31.52 -19.66 -9.73
CA THR A 705 -32.67 -20.53 -9.45
C THR A 705 -33.53 -20.77 -10.70
N GLU A 706 -33.49 -19.87 -11.69
CA GLU A 706 -34.14 -20.04 -13.00
C GLU A 706 -33.27 -20.79 -14.05
N LYS A 707 -31.97 -21.01 -13.78
CA LYS A 707 -30.96 -21.42 -14.79
C LYS A 707 -30.26 -22.74 -14.52
N VAL A 708 -30.23 -23.20 -13.27
CA VAL A 708 -29.59 -24.44 -12.80
C VAL A 708 -30.41 -25.07 -11.66
N ASP A 709 -30.08 -26.30 -11.30
CA ASP A 709 -30.69 -27.01 -10.17
C ASP A 709 -30.22 -26.49 -8.80
N SER A 710 -30.92 -26.87 -7.73
CA SER A 710 -30.63 -26.41 -6.36
C SER A 710 -29.29 -26.89 -5.79
N GLU A 711 -28.72 -27.98 -6.30
CA GLU A 711 -27.38 -28.44 -5.88
C GLU A 711 -26.31 -27.55 -6.53
N SER A 712 -26.48 -27.21 -7.80
CA SER A 712 -25.69 -26.21 -8.51
C SER A 712 -25.77 -24.82 -7.85
N VAL A 713 -26.94 -24.40 -7.34
CA VAL A 713 -27.10 -23.13 -6.59
C VAL A 713 -26.26 -23.14 -5.31
N SER A 714 -26.29 -24.20 -4.50
CA SER A 714 -25.54 -24.24 -3.23
C SER A 714 -24.03 -24.30 -3.43
N VAL A 715 -23.55 -25.00 -4.48
CA VAL A 715 -22.15 -24.92 -4.91
C VAL A 715 -21.78 -23.50 -5.36
N GLY A 716 -22.70 -22.78 -5.99
CA GLY A 716 -22.50 -21.38 -6.36
C GLY A 716 -22.35 -20.44 -5.15
N MET A 717 -23.18 -20.61 -4.12
CA MET A 717 -23.07 -19.87 -2.86
C MET A 717 -21.72 -20.13 -2.17
N ALA A 718 -21.34 -21.41 -2.04
CA ALA A 718 -20.06 -21.79 -1.45
C ALA A 718 -18.84 -21.33 -2.27
N ALA A 719 -18.97 -21.18 -3.59
CA ALA A 719 -17.91 -20.60 -4.44
C ALA A 719 -17.71 -19.10 -4.15
N VAL A 720 -18.79 -18.32 -4.05
CA VAL A 720 -18.74 -16.90 -3.64
C VAL A 720 -18.20 -16.77 -2.22
N GLY A 721 -18.74 -17.56 -1.28
CA GLY A 721 -18.33 -17.55 0.12
C GLY A 721 -16.84 -17.85 0.30
N ASN A 722 -16.30 -18.88 -0.35
CA ASN A 722 -14.88 -19.22 -0.25
C ASN A 722 -13.94 -18.31 -1.06
N LEU A 723 -14.43 -17.55 -2.04
CA LEU A 723 -13.62 -16.51 -2.68
C LEU A 723 -13.51 -15.29 -1.74
N LEU A 724 -14.64 -14.80 -1.21
CA LEU A 724 -14.67 -13.62 -0.35
C LEU A 724 -14.02 -13.88 1.01
N GLY A 725 -14.30 -15.02 1.64
CA GLY A 725 -13.58 -15.50 2.83
C GLY A 725 -12.20 -16.11 2.53
N GLY A 726 -11.71 -15.95 1.30
CA GLY A 726 -10.33 -16.14 0.88
C GLY A 726 -9.57 -14.84 0.65
N ILE A 727 -10.19 -13.67 0.88
CA ILE A 727 -9.52 -12.38 0.86
C ILE A 727 -8.71 -12.21 2.15
N GLY A 728 -7.47 -11.74 2.02
CA GLY A 728 -6.57 -11.45 3.13
C GLY A 728 -5.89 -10.09 2.99
N TYR A 729 -5.44 -9.54 4.12
CA TYR A 729 -4.51 -8.42 4.19
C TYR A 729 -3.12 -8.95 4.50
N PHE A 730 -2.12 -8.53 3.73
CA PHE A 730 -0.72 -8.95 3.87
C PHE A 730 0.18 -7.72 3.95
N TYR A 731 1.19 -7.74 4.83
CA TYR A 731 2.16 -6.66 4.96
C TYR A 731 3.59 -7.19 5.04
N GLY A 732 4.53 -6.54 4.34
CA GLY A 732 5.94 -6.93 4.37
C GLY A 732 6.75 -6.44 3.16
N ARG A 733 7.75 -7.21 2.74
CA ARG A 733 8.67 -6.87 1.64
C ARG A 733 8.89 -8.07 0.72
N SER A 734 8.48 -7.97 -0.54
CA SER A 734 8.82 -8.97 -1.58
C SER A 734 10.31 -8.93 -1.91
N ASN A 735 10.94 -10.08 -2.17
CA ASN A 735 12.36 -10.18 -2.51
C ASN A 735 12.57 -10.17 -4.03
N ILE A 736 13.50 -9.36 -4.53
CA ILE A 736 13.71 -9.13 -5.97
C ILE A 736 15.09 -9.62 -6.41
N ALA A 737 15.13 -10.54 -7.38
CA ALA A 737 16.36 -11.12 -7.90
C ALA A 737 17.23 -10.08 -8.64
N LEU A 738 18.53 -10.06 -8.35
CA LEU A 738 19.50 -9.21 -9.05
C LEU A 738 19.86 -9.77 -10.45
N PRO A 739 20.13 -8.91 -11.45
CA PRO A 739 20.69 -9.34 -12.72
C PRO A 739 22.07 -9.99 -12.53
N ARG A 740 22.24 -11.23 -13.03
CA ARG A 740 23.46 -12.08 -12.95
C ARG A 740 24.75 -11.49 -13.54
N ILE A 741 24.75 -10.22 -13.96
CA ILE A 741 25.92 -9.47 -14.43
C ILE A 741 26.69 -8.87 -13.23
N VAL A 742 26.03 -8.67 -12.09
CA VAL A 742 26.63 -8.11 -10.87
C VAL A 742 27.11 -9.21 -9.92
N ASN A 743 28.39 -9.15 -9.57
CA ASN A 743 29.14 -9.93 -8.57
C ASN A 743 29.24 -11.46 -8.71
N LEU A 744 30.49 -11.92 -8.72
CA LEU A 744 30.92 -13.32 -8.58
C LEU A 744 31.43 -13.66 -7.16
N ASN A 745 31.35 -12.69 -6.22
CA ASN A 745 32.09 -12.72 -4.94
C ASN A 745 31.24 -12.54 -3.67
N GLU A 746 29.94 -12.24 -3.76
CA GLU A 746 29.07 -12.06 -2.58
C GLU A 746 27.78 -12.87 -2.72
N HIS A 747 27.29 -13.45 -1.61
CA HIS A 747 26.21 -14.44 -1.61
C HIS A 747 24.79 -13.83 -1.61
N VAL A 748 24.63 -12.55 -1.96
CA VAL A 748 23.36 -11.83 -1.93
C VAL A 748 22.67 -11.92 -3.30
N SER A 749 21.71 -12.83 -3.42
CA SER A 749 21.01 -13.11 -4.69
C SER A 749 19.80 -12.21 -4.98
N TYR A 750 19.33 -11.44 -3.99
CA TYR A 750 18.15 -10.57 -4.09
C TYR A 750 18.27 -9.30 -3.22
N ILE A 751 17.44 -8.31 -3.54
CA ILE A 751 17.23 -7.08 -2.75
C ILE A 751 15.73 -6.99 -2.38
N PRO A 752 15.36 -6.62 -1.15
CA PRO A 752 13.95 -6.45 -0.77
C PRO A 752 13.32 -5.20 -1.39
N TYR A 753 12.02 -5.26 -1.67
CA TYR A 753 11.16 -4.10 -1.88
C TYR A 753 11.06 -3.20 -0.63
N TRP A 754 10.45 -2.04 -0.82
CA TRP A 754 9.93 -1.23 0.28
C TRP A 754 8.88 -2.01 1.10
N PRO A 755 8.65 -1.66 2.38
CA PRO A 755 7.52 -2.19 3.12
C PRO A 755 6.21 -1.79 2.44
N ALA A 756 5.37 -2.76 2.11
CA ALA A 756 4.11 -2.56 1.43
C ALA A 756 3.02 -3.47 1.96
N GLU A 757 1.79 -3.03 1.76
CA GLU A 757 0.54 -3.69 2.11
C GLU A 757 -0.17 -4.22 0.85
N LEU A 758 -0.98 -5.26 1.02
CA LEU A 758 -1.79 -5.85 -0.03
C LEU A 758 -3.07 -6.46 0.55
N TYR A 759 -4.21 -5.84 0.29
CA TYR A 759 -5.52 -6.48 0.40
C TYR A 759 -5.83 -7.20 -0.93
N THR A 760 -6.08 -8.51 -0.90
CA THR A 760 -6.28 -9.31 -2.12
C THR A 760 -7.00 -10.63 -1.86
N ALA A 761 -7.71 -11.15 -2.86
CA ALA A 761 -8.09 -12.57 -2.87
C ALA A 761 -6.86 -13.46 -3.10
N VAL A 762 -6.98 -14.75 -2.75
CA VAL A 762 -5.92 -15.75 -2.93
C VAL A 762 -6.42 -16.96 -3.73
N PRO A 763 -5.61 -17.59 -4.59
CA PRO A 763 -6.07 -18.73 -5.41
C PRO A 763 -6.50 -19.94 -4.56
N SER A 764 -5.82 -20.18 -3.43
CA SER A 764 -6.16 -21.24 -2.47
C SER A 764 -5.58 -21.00 -1.08
N ARG A 765 -6.42 -21.13 -0.05
CA ARG A 765 -6.04 -20.95 1.38
C ARG A 765 -5.01 -21.96 1.92
N SER A 766 -4.80 -23.10 1.26
CA SER A 766 -3.94 -24.20 1.74
C SER A 766 -2.52 -24.22 1.17
N PHE A 767 -2.34 -23.72 -0.06
CA PHE A 767 -1.09 -23.85 -0.81
C PHE A 767 -0.62 -22.52 -1.44
N PHE A 768 -1.59 -21.65 -1.76
CA PHE A 768 -1.36 -20.33 -2.32
C PHE A 768 -1.98 -19.20 -1.48
N PRO A 769 -1.78 -19.13 -0.13
CA PRO A 769 -2.39 -18.09 0.72
C PRO A 769 -1.65 -16.74 0.59
N ARG A 770 -1.64 -16.16 -0.61
CA ARG A 770 -0.94 -14.93 -0.99
C ARG A 770 -1.43 -14.42 -2.35
N GLY A 771 -1.13 -13.17 -2.68
CA GLY A 771 -1.53 -12.57 -3.95
C GLY A 771 -0.78 -13.10 -5.18
N PHE A 772 -1.53 -13.42 -6.24
CA PHE A 772 -1.01 -13.76 -7.58
C PHE A 772 -1.64 -12.86 -8.65
N LEU A 773 -0.80 -12.16 -9.42
CA LEU A 773 -1.22 -11.01 -10.24
C LEU A 773 -2.21 -11.39 -11.36
N TRP A 774 -1.97 -12.50 -12.08
CA TRP A 774 -2.86 -12.93 -13.17
C TRP A 774 -4.09 -13.70 -12.70
N ASP A 775 -4.02 -14.38 -11.54
CA ASP A 775 -5.17 -15.01 -10.89
C ASP A 775 -6.19 -13.95 -10.48
N GLU A 776 -5.73 -12.82 -9.94
CA GLU A 776 -6.60 -11.79 -9.36
C GLU A 776 -7.57 -11.20 -10.38
N GLY A 777 -7.17 -10.95 -11.63
CA GLY A 777 -8.10 -10.51 -12.66
C GLY A 777 -9.20 -11.50 -13.02
N PHE A 778 -9.08 -12.78 -12.64
CA PHE A 778 -10.18 -13.76 -12.68
C PHE A 778 -11.00 -13.79 -11.39
N HIS A 779 -10.40 -13.54 -10.22
CA HIS A 779 -11.12 -13.36 -8.96
C HIS A 779 -12.08 -12.15 -9.05
N GLN A 780 -11.55 -11.04 -9.55
CA GLN A 780 -12.23 -9.75 -9.58
C GLN A 780 -13.45 -9.72 -10.51
N LEU A 781 -13.49 -10.57 -11.55
CA LEU A 781 -14.69 -10.76 -12.38
C LEU A 781 -15.92 -11.24 -11.58
N LEU A 782 -15.72 -11.94 -10.47
CA LEU A 782 -16.81 -12.34 -9.57
C LEU A 782 -16.99 -11.31 -8.43
N ILE A 783 -15.90 -10.76 -7.90
CA ILE A 783 -15.93 -9.82 -6.77
C ILE A 783 -16.63 -8.50 -7.16
N TRP A 784 -16.32 -7.88 -8.30
CA TRP A 784 -16.94 -6.59 -8.67
C TRP A 784 -18.47 -6.68 -8.81
N ARG A 785 -18.96 -7.83 -9.27
CA ARG A 785 -20.40 -8.13 -9.40
C ARG A 785 -21.08 -8.34 -8.04
N TRP A 786 -20.32 -8.64 -6.99
CA TRP A 786 -20.80 -8.77 -5.62
C TRP A 786 -20.67 -7.47 -4.81
N ASP A 787 -19.52 -6.81 -4.90
CA ASP A 787 -19.21 -5.55 -4.23
C ASP A 787 -18.12 -4.79 -5.00
N ILE A 788 -18.50 -3.65 -5.57
CA ILE A 788 -17.57 -2.85 -6.37
C ILE A 788 -16.47 -2.21 -5.53
N HIS A 789 -16.75 -1.82 -4.28
CA HIS A 789 -15.75 -1.12 -3.45
C HIS A 789 -14.63 -2.08 -3.02
N ILE A 790 -14.97 -3.32 -2.64
CA ILE A 790 -13.98 -4.39 -2.39
C ILE A 790 -13.11 -4.62 -3.63
N SER A 791 -13.71 -4.56 -4.83
CA SER A 791 -12.98 -4.73 -6.09
C SER A 791 -12.00 -3.58 -6.36
N LEU A 792 -12.45 -2.33 -6.21
CA LEU A 792 -11.59 -1.15 -6.38
C LEU A 792 -10.44 -1.13 -5.35
N ASP A 793 -10.71 -1.47 -4.10
CA ASP A 793 -9.71 -1.53 -3.03
C ASP A 793 -8.56 -2.51 -3.36
N ILE A 794 -8.90 -3.74 -3.76
CA ILE A 794 -7.91 -4.76 -4.16
C ILE A 794 -7.12 -4.32 -5.41
N ILE A 795 -7.80 -3.78 -6.43
CA ILE A 795 -7.12 -3.29 -7.64
C ILE A 795 -6.20 -2.10 -7.32
N GLY A 796 -6.59 -1.24 -6.39
CA GLY A 796 -5.79 -0.11 -5.90
C GLY A 796 -4.49 -0.58 -5.23
N HIS A 797 -4.60 -1.50 -4.27
CA HIS A 797 -3.45 -2.14 -3.63
C HIS A 797 -2.47 -2.75 -4.64
N TRP A 798 -2.95 -3.55 -5.60
CA TRP A 798 -2.10 -4.19 -6.62
C TRP A 798 -1.34 -3.18 -7.49
N LEU A 799 -1.97 -2.04 -7.84
CA LEU A 799 -1.35 -0.99 -8.65
C LEU A 799 -0.40 -0.09 -7.83
N ASP A 800 -0.56 0.00 -6.51
CA ASP A 800 0.37 0.71 -5.62
C ASP A 800 1.66 -0.07 -5.32
N LEU A 801 1.68 -1.40 -5.56
CA LEU A 801 2.89 -2.25 -5.55
C LEU A 801 3.81 -2.06 -6.78
N MET A 802 3.47 -1.16 -7.70
CA MET A 802 4.22 -0.88 -8.92
C MET A 802 5.52 -0.11 -8.65
N ASN A 803 6.61 -0.49 -9.34
CA ASN A 803 7.88 0.24 -9.31
C ASN A 803 7.99 1.33 -10.38
N ILE A 804 9.03 2.17 -10.33
CA ILE A 804 9.29 3.27 -11.27
C ILE A 804 9.48 2.85 -12.74
N ASP A 805 9.66 1.55 -13.02
CA ASP A 805 9.71 1.01 -14.37
C ASP A 805 8.33 0.62 -14.92
N GLY A 806 7.28 0.62 -14.08
CA GLY A 806 5.93 0.16 -14.41
C GLY A 806 5.69 -1.33 -14.15
N TRP A 807 6.62 -2.02 -13.47
CA TRP A 807 6.50 -3.46 -13.18
C TRP A 807 5.86 -3.73 -11.82
N ILE A 808 5.06 -4.80 -11.77
CA ILE A 808 4.45 -5.38 -10.56
C ILE A 808 4.92 -6.84 -10.45
N PRO A 809 5.45 -7.29 -9.30
CA PRO A 809 5.79 -8.70 -9.09
C PRO A 809 4.59 -9.64 -9.26
N ARG A 810 4.78 -10.77 -9.95
CA ARG A 810 3.71 -11.73 -10.28
C ARG A 810 3.12 -12.47 -9.08
N GLU A 811 3.89 -12.61 -8.01
CA GLU A 811 3.56 -13.36 -6.81
C GLU A 811 4.10 -12.55 -5.61
N GLN A 812 3.22 -12.22 -4.67
CA GLN A 812 3.52 -11.28 -3.59
C GLN A 812 3.74 -12.03 -2.28
N ILE A 813 4.96 -11.99 -1.78
CA ILE A 813 5.39 -12.79 -0.62
C ILE A 813 5.74 -11.79 0.49
N LEU A 814 4.70 -11.34 1.19
CA LEU A 814 4.75 -10.27 2.18
C LEU A 814 4.62 -10.84 3.59
N GLY A 815 5.67 -10.64 4.41
CA GLY A 815 5.70 -11.06 5.81
C GLY A 815 6.24 -12.47 6.02
N ALA A 816 6.54 -12.79 7.29
CA ALA A 816 7.15 -14.08 7.67
C ALA A 816 6.20 -15.27 7.45
N GLU A 817 4.89 -15.09 7.67
CA GLU A 817 3.90 -16.14 7.46
C GLU A 817 3.80 -16.54 5.98
N ALA A 818 3.65 -15.56 5.07
CA ALA A 818 3.63 -15.82 3.63
C ALA A 818 4.94 -16.49 3.16
N LEU A 819 6.09 -16.04 3.67
CA LEU A 819 7.40 -16.62 3.37
C LEU A 819 7.51 -18.09 3.83
N SER A 820 6.91 -18.46 4.97
CA SER A 820 6.89 -19.85 5.47
C SER A 820 6.21 -20.85 4.51
N ARG A 821 5.40 -20.35 3.56
CA ARG A 821 4.61 -21.15 2.61
C ARG A 821 5.23 -21.23 1.20
N VAL A 822 6.47 -20.78 1.02
CA VAL A 822 7.13 -20.73 -0.31
C VAL A 822 8.53 -21.39 -0.28
N PRO A 823 8.81 -22.41 -1.11
CA PRO A 823 10.15 -22.94 -1.28
C PRO A 823 11.14 -21.87 -1.77
N ALA A 824 12.37 -21.90 -1.24
CA ALA A 824 13.33 -20.80 -1.38
C ALA A 824 13.68 -20.44 -2.84
N GLU A 825 13.57 -21.38 -3.79
CA GLU A 825 13.77 -21.12 -5.21
C GLU A 825 12.71 -20.20 -5.86
N PHE A 826 11.51 -20.10 -5.30
CA PHE A 826 10.40 -19.30 -5.84
C PHE A 826 10.23 -17.92 -5.16
N VAL A 827 10.95 -17.68 -4.05
CA VAL A 827 10.88 -16.42 -3.30
C VAL A 827 11.37 -15.21 -4.13
N PRO A 828 12.51 -15.27 -4.87
CA PRO A 828 13.01 -14.11 -5.62
C PRO A 828 12.18 -13.81 -6.88
N GLN A 829 11.53 -12.66 -6.92
CA GLN A 829 10.78 -12.18 -8.09
C GLN A 829 11.71 -11.50 -9.11
N HIS A 830 11.42 -11.66 -10.41
CA HIS A 830 12.32 -11.23 -11.49
C HIS A 830 11.75 -10.04 -12.30
N PRO A 831 12.35 -8.82 -12.23
CA PRO A 831 11.85 -7.62 -12.91
C PRO A 831 11.81 -7.66 -14.45
N THR A 832 12.35 -8.71 -15.07
CA THR A 832 12.27 -8.96 -16.52
C THR A 832 11.05 -9.78 -16.91
N ASN A 833 10.38 -10.43 -15.96
CA ASN A 833 9.33 -11.40 -16.21
C ASN A 833 7.96 -10.74 -16.01
N GLY A 834 7.16 -10.72 -17.07
CA GLY A 834 5.75 -10.30 -16.99
C GLY A 834 4.84 -11.38 -16.43
N ASN A 835 3.56 -11.06 -16.31
CA ASN A 835 2.47 -12.00 -16.03
C ASN A 835 1.21 -11.54 -16.77
N PRO A 836 0.27 -12.40 -17.20
CA PRO A 836 -0.89 -11.93 -17.96
C PRO A 836 -1.63 -10.80 -17.23
N PRO A 837 -1.80 -9.63 -17.85
CA PRO A 837 -2.35 -8.44 -17.20
C PRO A 837 -3.89 -8.52 -17.11
N THR A 838 -4.38 -9.54 -16.40
CA THR A 838 -5.80 -9.91 -16.33
C THR A 838 -6.66 -8.88 -15.59
N LEU A 839 -6.07 -7.96 -14.82
CA LEU A 839 -6.80 -6.84 -14.23
C LEU A 839 -7.51 -5.99 -15.29
N PHE A 840 -7.01 -5.94 -16.54
CA PHE A 840 -7.74 -5.30 -17.64
C PHE A 840 -9.06 -6.02 -18.02
N LEU A 841 -9.27 -7.29 -17.64
CA LEU A 841 -10.57 -7.97 -17.83
C LEU A 841 -11.66 -7.35 -16.94
N VAL A 842 -11.35 -7.12 -15.66
CA VAL A 842 -12.30 -6.49 -14.73
C VAL A 842 -12.44 -4.99 -15.01
N LEU A 843 -11.36 -4.29 -15.38
CA LEU A 843 -11.45 -2.88 -15.77
C LEU A 843 -12.30 -2.67 -17.04
N SER A 844 -12.19 -3.54 -18.06
CA SER A 844 -13.10 -3.53 -19.21
C SER A 844 -14.56 -3.77 -18.80
N ASP A 845 -14.80 -4.76 -17.93
CA ASP A 845 -16.16 -5.05 -17.42
C ASP A 845 -16.75 -3.85 -16.66
N ILE A 846 -15.98 -3.21 -15.76
CA ILE A 846 -16.42 -2.05 -14.98
C ILE A 846 -16.69 -0.84 -15.88
N VAL A 847 -15.79 -0.55 -16.84
CA VAL A 847 -15.99 0.56 -17.79
C VAL A 847 -17.22 0.33 -18.68
N ASN A 848 -17.49 -0.92 -19.06
CA ASN A 848 -18.71 -1.26 -19.80
C ASN A 848 -19.96 -1.18 -18.91
N GLY A 849 -19.89 -1.55 -17.62
CA GLY A 849 -20.96 -1.32 -16.66
C GLY A 849 -21.31 0.16 -16.46
N LEU A 850 -20.29 1.04 -16.45
CA LEU A 850 -20.50 2.50 -16.47
C LEU A 850 -21.23 2.95 -17.75
N LYS A 851 -20.73 2.52 -18.93
CA LYS A 851 -21.33 2.83 -20.24
C LYS A 851 -22.78 2.30 -20.35
N ASN A 852 -23.07 1.13 -19.77
CA ASN A 852 -24.39 0.48 -19.74
C ASN A 852 -25.36 1.02 -18.68
N ASN A 853 -24.90 1.90 -17.78
CA ASN A 853 -25.65 2.44 -16.64
C ASN A 853 -25.97 1.44 -15.50
N GLU A 854 -25.10 0.44 -15.28
CA GLU A 854 -25.29 -0.64 -14.29
C GLU A 854 -25.03 -0.21 -12.83
N PHE A 855 -24.34 0.91 -12.60
CA PHE A 855 -23.96 1.43 -11.27
C PHE A 855 -24.88 2.56 -10.76
N THR A 856 -24.88 2.81 -9.44
CA THR A 856 -25.58 3.96 -8.82
C THR A 856 -24.86 5.28 -9.11
N ALA A 857 -25.47 6.41 -8.73
CA ALA A 857 -24.85 7.73 -8.89
C ALA A 857 -23.59 7.92 -8.04
N MET A 858 -23.50 7.26 -6.87
CA MET A 858 -22.37 7.36 -5.95
C MET A 858 -21.18 6.54 -6.48
N ASP A 859 -21.39 5.24 -6.73
CA ASP A 859 -20.33 4.35 -7.24
C ASP A 859 -19.76 4.85 -8.58
N ARG A 860 -20.56 5.44 -9.48
CA ARG A 860 -20.02 6.08 -10.70
C ARG A 860 -18.99 7.16 -10.41
N SER A 861 -19.21 7.97 -9.38
CA SER A 861 -18.28 9.03 -8.98
C SER A 861 -16.97 8.41 -8.44
N GLU A 862 -17.08 7.43 -7.54
CA GLU A 862 -15.96 6.71 -6.95
C GLU A 862 -15.15 5.90 -7.98
N ILE A 863 -15.81 5.21 -8.91
CA ILE A 863 -15.17 4.46 -10.00
C ILE A 863 -14.48 5.44 -10.97
N SER A 864 -15.11 6.57 -11.31
CA SER A 864 -14.49 7.55 -12.22
C SER A 864 -13.26 8.22 -11.60
N LEU A 865 -13.35 8.59 -10.31
CA LEU A 865 -12.24 9.12 -9.53
C LEU A 865 -11.10 8.09 -9.35
N PHE A 866 -11.46 6.82 -9.12
CA PHE A 866 -10.52 5.71 -9.08
C PHE A 866 -9.79 5.54 -10.42
N LEU A 867 -10.54 5.48 -11.54
CA LEU A 867 -9.96 5.29 -12.87
C LEU A 867 -9.05 6.46 -13.27
N ASP A 868 -9.40 7.70 -12.90
CA ASP A 868 -8.54 8.87 -13.12
C ASP A 868 -7.20 8.75 -12.37
N ARG A 869 -7.24 8.42 -11.07
CA ARG A 869 -6.05 8.18 -10.25
C ARG A 869 -5.22 6.99 -10.74
N ALA A 870 -5.89 5.91 -11.13
CA ALA A 870 -5.26 4.68 -11.61
C ALA A 870 -4.64 4.83 -13.01
N PHE A 871 -5.15 5.72 -13.86
CA PHE A 871 -4.77 5.84 -15.27
C PHE A 871 -3.24 5.96 -15.48
N VAL A 872 -2.54 6.74 -14.64
CA VAL A 872 -1.09 6.94 -14.78
C VAL A 872 -0.30 5.64 -14.47
N ARG A 873 -0.80 4.81 -13.54
CA ARG A 873 -0.23 3.50 -13.21
C ARG A 873 -0.58 2.48 -14.29
N LEU A 874 -1.82 2.44 -14.77
CA LEU A 874 -2.25 1.57 -15.88
C LEU A 874 -1.50 1.86 -17.18
N GLU A 875 -1.27 3.14 -17.50
CA GLU A 875 -0.39 3.59 -18.58
C GLU A 875 1.04 3.07 -18.38
N ALA A 876 1.64 3.26 -17.20
CA ALA A 876 3.00 2.79 -16.92
C ALA A 876 3.13 1.26 -17.07
N TRP A 877 2.16 0.50 -16.59
CA TRP A 877 2.12 -0.97 -16.72
C TRP A 877 2.00 -1.41 -18.17
N PHE A 878 1.09 -0.80 -18.94
CA PHE A 878 0.97 -1.04 -20.38
C PHE A 878 2.28 -0.75 -21.12
N GLN A 879 2.90 0.40 -20.84
CA GLN A 879 4.15 0.79 -21.49
C GLN A 879 5.33 -0.08 -21.02
N TRP A 880 5.32 -0.64 -19.81
CA TRP A 880 6.30 -1.63 -19.38
C TRP A 880 6.23 -2.90 -20.26
N PHE A 881 5.04 -3.44 -20.54
CA PHE A 881 4.91 -4.55 -21.50
C PHE A 881 5.33 -4.13 -22.91
N ASN A 882 4.84 -2.97 -23.38
CA ASN A 882 5.06 -2.49 -24.74
C ASN A 882 6.53 -2.11 -25.04
N THR A 883 7.36 -1.89 -24.00
CA THR A 883 8.80 -1.66 -24.12
C THR A 883 9.65 -2.88 -23.81
N THR A 884 9.26 -3.74 -22.85
CA THR A 884 10.10 -4.86 -22.39
C THR A 884 9.77 -6.23 -22.97
N GLN A 885 8.54 -6.44 -23.47
CA GLN A 885 8.08 -7.75 -23.98
C GLN A 885 7.76 -7.73 -25.50
N SER A 886 8.06 -6.63 -26.20
CA SER A 886 7.87 -6.49 -27.64
C SER A 886 8.88 -7.32 -28.45
N GLY A 887 8.41 -7.99 -29.49
CA GLY A 887 9.24 -8.82 -30.37
C GLY A 887 9.91 -8.04 -31.52
N ASN A 888 10.74 -8.73 -32.30
CA ASN A 888 11.47 -8.14 -33.42
C ASN A 888 10.57 -7.65 -34.58
N GLN A 889 9.33 -8.14 -34.67
CA GLN A 889 8.34 -7.72 -35.68
C GLN A 889 7.29 -6.77 -35.07
N MET A 890 6.89 -5.73 -35.80
CA MET A 890 5.87 -4.78 -35.35
C MET A 890 4.53 -5.50 -35.08
N GLY A 891 3.98 -5.32 -33.87
CA GLY A 891 2.76 -6.01 -33.42
C GLY A 891 2.97 -7.46 -32.95
N SER A 892 4.23 -7.91 -32.81
CA SER A 892 4.60 -9.15 -32.13
C SER A 892 5.08 -8.89 -30.71
N TYR A 893 4.88 -9.87 -29.82
CA TYR A 893 5.32 -9.85 -28.43
C TYR A 893 5.83 -11.24 -28.02
N TYR A 894 6.68 -11.34 -27.00
CA TYR A 894 7.14 -12.61 -26.46
C TYR A 894 7.41 -12.54 -24.96
N TRP A 895 7.44 -13.72 -24.32
CA TRP A 895 7.51 -13.85 -22.87
C TRP A 895 8.96 -14.02 -22.43
N HIS A 896 9.52 -13.03 -21.74
CA HIS A 896 10.82 -13.14 -21.10
C HIS A 896 10.81 -14.14 -19.94
N GLY A 897 12.00 -14.66 -19.59
CA GLY A 897 12.21 -15.56 -18.45
C GLY A 897 12.34 -17.06 -18.77
N ARG A 898 12.22 -17.48 -20.04
CA ARG A 898 12.44 -18.88 -20.46
C ARG A 898 13.93 -19.25 -20.41
N ASP A 899 14.27 -20.44 -19.88
CA ASP A 899 15.66 -20.92 -19.88
C ASP A 899 16.05 -21.52 -21.25
N ASN A 900 16.95 -20.85 -21.97
CA ASN A 900 17.48 -21.35 -23.24
C ASN A 900 18.71 -22.27 -23.12
N ARG A 901 19.12 -22.64 -21.90
CA ARG A 901 20.26 -23.51 -21.60
C ARG A 901 19.87 -24.80 -20.87
N THR A 902 18.61 -24.96 -20.46
CA THR A 902 18.18 -26.16 -19.73
C THR A 902 18.39 -27.44 -20.56
N MET A 903 19.12 -28.37 -19.96
CA MET A 903 19.31 -29.73 -20.46
C MET A 903 18.48 -30.75 -19.65
N LEU A 904 17.62 -30.29 -18.74
CA LEU A 904 16.78 -31.14 -17.89
C LEU A 904 15.32 -31.12 -18.36
N GLU A 905 14.85 -30.00 -18.89
CA GLU A 905 13.47 -29.84 -19.36
C GLU A 905 13.28 -30.30 -20.81
N LEU A 906 12.20 -31.06 -21.07
CA LEU A 906 11.80 -31.51 -22.40
C LEU A 906 11.46 -30.33 -23.33
N ASN A 907 10.69 -29.36 -22.82
CA ASN A 907 10.40 -28.08 -23.47
C ASN A 907 10.53 -26.98 -22.38
N PRO A 908 11.31 -25.90 -22.58
CA PRO A 908 11.58 -24.95 -21.50
C PRO A 908 10.31 -24.22 -21.03
N LYS A 909 10.09 -24.18 -19.71
CA LYS A 909 8.92 -23.55 -19.09
C LYS A 909 8.78 -22.07 -19.45
N THR A 910 7.56 -21.57 -19.36
CA THR A 910 7.17 -20.17 -19.61
C THR A 910 6.33 -19.62 -18.44
N LEU A 911 6.91 -19.64 -17.23
CA LEU A 911 6.24 -19.24 -15.97
C LEU A 911 5.64 -17.83 -16.02
N SER A 912 6.27 -16.92 -16.77
CA SER A 912 5.78 -15.58 -17.04
C SER A 912 4.41 -15.58 -17.74
N SER A 913 4.05 -16.61 -18.50
CA SER A 913 2.75 -16.67 -19.17
C SER A 913 1.60 -17.20 -18.33
N GLY A 914 1.85 -17.71 -17.11
CA GLY A 914 0.86 -18.44 -16.30
C GLY A 914 0.51 -19.85 -16.83
N LEU A 915 0.85 -20.16 -18.08
CA LEU A 915 0.70 -21.47 -18.70
C LEU A 915 2.04 -22.25 -18.65
N ASP A 916 2.58 -22.44 -17.44
CA ASP A 916 3.96 -22.83 -17.11
C ASP A 916 4.64 -23.84 -18.04
N ASP A 917 4.05 -25.01 -18.26
CA ASP A 917 4.62 -26.09 -19.09
C ASP A 917 3.95 -26.19 -20.47
N TYR A 918 3.04 -25.27 -20.84
CA TYR A 918 2.44 -25.27 -22.18
C TYR A 918 3.56 -25.18 -23.23
N PRO A 919 3.59 -26.10 -24.21
CA PRO A 919 4.76 -26.26 -25.05
C PRO A 919 4.87 -25.12 -26.08
N ARG A 920 6.01 -24.40 -26.05
CA ARG A 920 6.34 -23.32 -27.00
C ARG A 920 7.54 -23.72 -27.86
N ALA A 921 8.26 -22.78 -28.49
CA ALA A 921 9.41 -23.16 -29.31
C ALA A 921 10.46 -23.89 -28.46
N SER A 922 11.04 -24.94 -29.05
CA SER A 922 11.86 -25.91 -28.33
C SER A 922 13.20 -25.32 -27.83
N HIS A 923 13.72 -24.29 -28.50
CA HIS A 923 15.00 -23.64 -28.21
C HIS A 923 14.76 -22.12 -28.12
N PRO A 924 14.47 -21.57 -26.92
CA PRO A 924 14.01 -20.19 -26.76
C PRO A 924 15.01 -19.15 -27.30
N SER A 925 14.51 -18.11 -27.97
CA SER A 925 15.30 -17.01 -28.52
C SER A 925 14.51 -15.70 -28.53
N GLY A 926 15.15 -14.59 -28.92
CA GLY A 926 14.45 -13.30 -29.16
C GLY A 926 13.66 -13.26 -30.47
N ASP A 927 13.59 -14.38 -31.20
CA ASP A 927 12.84 -14.55 -32.46
C ASP A 927 11.54 -15.32 -32.25
N GLU A 928 11.12 -15.50 -30.99
CA GLU A 928 9.81 -16.06 -30.66
C GLU A 928 8.73 -14.99 -30.80
N HIS A 929 7.54 -15.38 -31.28
CA HIS A 929 6.32 -14.58 -31.20
C HIS A 929 5.26 -15.39 -30.46
N HIS A 930 4.78 -14.90 -29.31
CA HIS A 930 3.80 -15.56 -28.47
C HIS A 930 2.39 -15.00 -28.69
N LEU A 931 1.50 -15.87 -29.14
CA LEU A 931 0.15 -15.55 -29.57
C LEU A 931 -0.71 -15.01 -28.43
N ASP A 932 -0.64 -15.64 -27.25
CA ASP A 932 -1.39 -15.25 -26.05
C ASP A 932 -1.03 -13.84 -25.57
N LEU A 933 0.25 -13.48 -25.54
CA LEU A 933 0.69 -12.15 -25.11
C LEU A 933 0.21 -11.05 -26.07
N ARG A 934 0.21 -11.30 -27.38
CA ARG A 934 -0.36 -10.38 -28.38
C ARG A 934 -1.84 -10.06 -28.08
N PHE A 935 -2.61 -11.03 -27.60
CA PHE A 935 -4.02 -10.83 -27.25
C PHE A 935 -4.24 -10.23 -25.85
N TRP A 936 -3.32 -10.43 -24.91
CA TRP A 936 -3.31 -9.66 -23.67
C TRP A 936 -3.00 -8.18 -23.90
N MET A 937 -2.09 -7.86 -24.83
CA MET A 937 -1.80 -6.48 -25.23
C MET A 937 -2.96 -5.83 -26.01
N LEU A 938 -3.71 -6.60 -26.81
CA LEU A 938 -4.96 -6.13 -27.41
C LEU A 938 -5.99 -5.72 -26.34
N LEU A 939 -6.26 -6.59 -25.36
CA LEU A 939 -7.17 -6.29 -24.24
C LEU A 939 -6.73 -5.04 -23.48
N ALA A 940 -5.45 -4.94 -23.14
CA ALA A 940 -4.92 -3.83 -22.38
C ALA A 940 -5.02 -2.50 -23.15
N ALA A 941 -4.72 -2.51 -24.46
CA ALA A 941 -4.87 -1.33 -25.31
C ALA A 941 -6.34 -0.90 -25.44
N ASP A 942 -7.27 -1.84 -25.62
CA ASP A 942 -8.68 -1.50 -25.77
C ASP A 942 -9.34 -1.03 -24.47
N CYS A 943 -8.93 -1.58 -23.33
CA CYS A 943 -9.31 -1.07 -22.02
C CYS A 943 -8.74 0.34 -21.78
N MET A 944 -7.47 0.59 -22.09
CA MET A 944 -6.87 1.93 -21.96
C MET A 944 -7.59 2.97 -22.82
N ARG A 945 -7.88 2.64 -24.10
CA ARG A 945 -8.74 3.45 -24.99
C ARG A 945 -10.10 3.73 -24.34
N SER A 946 -10.77 2.70 -23.82
CA SER A 946 -12.10 2.83 -23.22
C SER A 946 -12.10 3.69 -21.94
N ILE A 947 -10.97 3.79 -21.24
CA ILE A 947 -10.79 4.70 -20.09
C ILE A 947 -10.45 6.13 -20.56
N GLU A 948 -9.66 6.32 -21.62
CA GLU A 948 -9.46 7.66 -22.22
C GLU A 948 -10.78 8.26 -22.71
N GLU A 949 -11.59 7.47 -23.43
CA GLU A 949 -12.93 7.85 -23.90
C GLU A 949 -13.90 8.22 -22.77
N LEU A 950 -13.78 7.55 -21.61
CA LEU A 950 -14.64 7.75 -20.45
C LEU A 950 -14.26 9.01 -19.65
N LEU A 951 -12.96 9.34 -19.60
CA LEU A 951 -12.39 10.40 -18.77
C LEU A 951 -11.99 11.66 -19.57
N ASP A 952 -12.44 11.76 -20.83
CA ASP A 952 -12.17 12.86 -21.78
C ASP A 952 -10.68 13.26 -21.85
N LYS A 953 -9.79 12.25 -21.93
CA LYS A 953 -8.33 12.46 -21.92
C LYS A 953 -7.79 12.71 -23.33
N GLU A 954 -6.88 13.68 -23.45
CA GLU A 954 -6.14 13.94 -24.69
C GLU A 954 -5.27 12.73 -25.09
N THR A 955 -5.70 11.98 -26.10
CA THR A 955 -4.91 10.90 -26.71
C THR A 955 -3.60 11.45 -27.29
N LYS A 956 -2.47 11.00 -26.75
CA LYS A 956 -1.14 11.44 -27.17
C LYS A 956 -0.67 10.61 -28.37
N PRO A 957 -0.12 11.20 -29.46
CA PRO A 957 0.31 10.44 -30.63
C PRO A 957 1.34 9.34 -30.38
N GLU A 958 2.17 9.48 -29.33
CA GLU A 958 3.15 8.47 -28.90
C GLU A 958 2.53 7.32 -28.08
N LYS A 959 1.25 7.44 -27.72
CA LYS A 959 0.50 6.52 -26.86
C LYS A 959 -0.91 6.27 -27.39
N ASP A 960 -1.08 6.21 -28.71
CA ASP A 960 -2.37 5.93 -29.32
C ASP A 960 -2.79 4.46 -29.06
N TYR A 961 -3.54 4.26 -27.97
CA TYR A 961 -4.10 2.98 -27.58
C TYR A 961 -5.13 2.46 -28.62
N GLY A 962 -5.81 3.35 -29.35
CA GLY A 962 -6.77 2.98 -30.40
C GLY A 962 -6.11 2.48 -31.68
N PHE A 963 -5.03 3.12 -32.13
CA PHE A 963 -4.15 2.58 -33.17
C PHE A 963 -3.57 1.23 -32.75
N THR A 964 -3.16 1.09 -31.49
CA THR A 964 -2.56 -0.15 -30.98
C THR A 964 -3.59 -1.28 -30.91
N ALA A 965 -4.79 -1.04 -30.37
CA ALA A 965 -5.90 -2.00 -30.40
C ALA A 965 -6.29 -2.38 -31.83
N LYS A 966 -6.29 -1.44 -32.78
CA LYS A 966 -6.52 -1.71 -34.21
C LYS A 966 -5.42 -2.56 -34.85
N LEU A 967 -4.15 -2.28 -34.57
CA LEU A 967 -3.00 -3.06 -35.04
C LEU A 967 -3.02 -4.51 -34.51
N LEU A 968 -3.43 -4.69 -33.26
CA LEU A 968 -3.48 -6.00 -32.60
C LEU A 968 -4.80 -6.76 -32.86
N SER A 969 -5.85 -6.11 -33.36
CA SER A 969 -7.06 -6.77 -33.86
C SER A 969 -7.04 -7.05 -35.37
N ASP A 970 -6.08 -6.51 -36.12
CA ASP A 970 -5.95 -6.76 -37.56
C ASP A 970 -5.77 -8.26 -37.87
N LEU A 971 -6.72 -8.81 -38.64
CA LEU A 971 -6.81 -10.22 -38.97
C LEU A 971 -5.82 -10.64 -40.06
N GLU A 972 -5.46 -9.74 -40.99
CA GLU A 972 -4.51 -10.10 -42.06
C GLU A 972 -3.10 -10.21 -41.47
N LEU A 973 -2.71 -9.22 -40.66
CA LEU A 973 -1.43 -9.20 -39.94
C LEU A 973 -1.33 -10.33 -38.90
N LEU A 974 -2.42 -10.66 -38.21
CA LEU A 974 -2.50 -11.84 -37.35
C LEU A 974 -2.26 -13.13 -38.15
N ASN A 975 -2.95 -13.30 -39.28
CA ASN A 975 -2.83 -14.50 -40.11
C ASN A 975 -1.41 -14.66 -40.66
N GLN A 976 -0.80 -13.57 -41.14
CA GLN A 976 0.58 -13.56 -41.65
C GLN A 976 1.62 -13.99 -40.61
N MET A 977 1.40 -13.73 -39.31
CA MET A 977 2.34 -14.09 -38.24
C MET A 977 2.06 -15.44 -37.57
N HIS A 978 0.80 -15.86 -37.47
CA HIS A 978 0.40 -16.92 -36.53
C HIS A 978 -0.52 -18.01 -37.11
N PHE A 979 -1.10 -17.86 -38.30
CA PHE A 979 -2.08 -18.83 -38.83
C PHE A 979 -1.42 -19.91 -39.70
N ASP A 980 -1.87 -21.15 -39.54
CA ASP A 980 -1.51 -22.28 -40.40
C ASP A 980 -2.75 -22.76 -41.16
N ASP A 981 -2.73 -22.60 -42.49
CA ASP A 981 -3.83 -22.99 -43.39
C ASP A 981 -4.11 -24.51 -43.42
N ALA A 982 -3.11 -25.36 -43.10
CA ALA A 982 -3.23 -26.81 -43.18
C ALA A 982 -3.90 -27.41 -41.93
N TYR A 983 -3.67 -26.81 -40.76
CA TYR A 983 -4.36 -27.16 -39.51
C TYR A 983 -5.60 -26.29 -39.24
N GLY A 984 -5.77 -25.16 -39.95
CA GLY A 984 -6.84 -24.19 -39.71
C GLY A 984 -6.75 -23.54 -38.32
N ALA A 985 -5.54 -23.41 -37.79
CA ALA A 985 -5.23 -23.12 -36.40
C ALA A 985 -4.21 -21.99 -36.25
N TYR A 986 -4.17 -21.37 -35.08
CA TYR A 986 -3.17 -20.36 -34.75
C TYR A 986 -2.10 -20.93 -33.79
N PHE A 987 -0.85 -20.50 -33.95
CA PHE A 987 0.31 -21.02 -33.22
C PHE A 987 1.28 -19.92 -32.80
N ASP A 988 2.09 -20.19 -31.78
CA ASP A 988 3.31 -19.44 -31.51
C ASP A 988 4.31 -19.64 -32.67
N PHE A 989 5.21 -18.68 -32.87
CA PHE A 989 6.34 -18.78 -33.81
C PHE A 989 7.65 -18.84 -33.03
N GLY A 990 8.65 -19.59 -33.52
CA GLY A 990 10.00 -19.55 -32.96
C GLY A 990 10.91 -20.69 -33.41
N ASN A 991 12.08 -20.81 -32.78
CA ASN A 991 13.11 -21.79 -33.13
C ASN A 991 12.75 -23.20 -32.60
N HIS A 992 12.12 -24.01 -33.44
CA HIS A 992 11.41 -25.22 -33.02
C HIS A 992 11.83 -26.49 -33.78
N THR A 993 11.86 -27.63 -33.07
CA THR A 993 11.79 -28.99 -33.64
C THR A 993 10.99 -29.90 -32.72
N GLU A 994 10.20 -30.79 -33.32
CA GLU A 994 9.44 -31.84 -32.63
C GLU A 994 10.30 -33.00 -32.15
N LYS A 995 11.57 -33.07 -32.56
CA LYS A 995 12.45 -34.23 -32.29
C LYS A 995 13.25 -34.06 -30.99
N VAL A 996 12.55 -33.78 -29.89
CA VAL A 996 13.12 -33.74 -28.54
C VAL A 996 12.58 -34.88 -27.68
N GLN A 997 13.45 -35.46 -26.85
CA GLN A 997 13.10 -36.52 -25.89
C GLN A 997 13.87 -36.35 -24.59
N LEU A 998 13.36 -36.95 -23.50
CA LEU A 998 14.13 -37.15 -22.27
C LEU A 998 14.77 -38.55 -22.29
N LYS A 999 16.04 -38.63 -21.88
CA LYS A 999 16.84 -39.86 -21.90
C LYS A 999 17.77 -39.90 -20.68
N TRP A 1000 17.82 -41.04 -20.01
CA TRP A 1000 18.77 -41.27 -18.93
C TRP A 1000 20.21 -41.24 -19.44
N LYS A 1001 21.06 -40.43 -18.81
CA LYS A 1001 22.52 -40.47 -18.99
C LYS A 1001 23.19 -40.64 -17.63
N GLU A 1002 24.31 -41.35 -17.61
CA GLU A 1002 25.14 -41.52 -16.41
C GLU A 1002 26.08 -40.32 -16.26
N VAL A 1003 26.25 -39.87 -15.03
CA VAL A 1003 27.03 -38.69 -14.65
C VAL A 1003 27.87 -39.08 -13.44
N GLU A 1004 29.19 -38.96 -13.55
CA GLU A 1004 30.13 -39.20 -12.45
C GLU A 1004 29.86 -38.20 -11.32
N ALA A 1005 29.56 -38.71 -10.12
CA ALA A 1005 29.46 -37.86 -8.94
C ALA A 1005 30.86 -37.57 -8.36
N VAL A 1006 31.00 -36.42 -7.70
CA VAL A 1006 32.23 -35.91 -7.08
C VAL A 1006 32.86 -36.87 -6.05
N HIS A 1007 32.14 -37.91 -5.63
CA HIS A 1007 32.59 -38.93 -4.66
C HIS A 1007 32.57 -40.37 -5.21
N GLY A 1008 32.67 -40.56 -6.53
CA GLY A 1008 32.97 -41.88 -7.12
C GLY A 1008 31.81 -42.88 -7.12
N HIS A 1009 30.56 -42.40 -7.09
CA HIS A 1009 29.37 -43.21 -7.36
C HIS A 1009 28.70 -42.69 -8.63
N ALA A 1010 28.32 -43.60 -9.54
CA ALA A 1010 27.66 -43.23 -10.79
C ALA A 1010 26.21 -42.79 -10.50
N SER A 1011 25.91 -41.53 -10.75
CA SER A 1011 24.54 -41.01 -10.68
C SER A 1011 23.88 -41.10 -12.06
N ARG A 1012 22.57 -41.34 -12.11
CA ARG A 1012 21.79 -41.24 -13.34
C ARG A 1012 20.96 -39.96 -13.30
N LYS A 1013 20.94 -39.21 -14.39
CA LYS A 1013 20.07 -38.04 -14.56
C LYS A 1013 19.25 -38.17 -15.83
N LEU A 1014 17.98 -37.82 -15.75
CA LEU A 1014 17.10 -37.72 -16.90
C LEU A 1014 17.40 -36.38 -17.59
N VAL A 1015 17.88 -36.42 -18.84
CA VAL A 1015 18.31 -35.22 -19.56
C VAL A 1015 17.72 -35.18 -20.96
N ARG A 1016 17.59 -33.97 -21.51
CA ARG A 1016 17.11 -33.74 -22.88
C ARG A 1016 18.11 -34.23 -23.93
N ASP A 1017 17.56 -34.79 -25.00
CA ASP A 1017 18.24 -35.26 -26.22
C ASP A 1017 17.49 -34.60 -27.40
N THR A 1018 18.17 -33.73 -28.14
CA THR A 1018 17.65 -33.09 -29.37
C THR A 1018 18.17 -33.88 -30.58
N LEU A 1019 17.28 -34.47 -31.38
CA LEU A 1019 17.61 -35.44 -32.43
C LEU A 1019 17.63 -34.85 -33.85
N GLU A 1020 17.08 -33.65 -34.02
CA GLU A 1020 17.01 -32.88 -35.29
C GLU A 1020 17.39 -31.44 -34.97
N ARG A 1021 17.94 -30.70 -35.94
CA ARG A 1021 18.21 -29.27 -35.77
C ARG A 1021 16.88 -28.50 -35.71
N PRO A 1022 16.70 -27.52 -34.82
CA PRO A 1022 15.56 -26.62 -34.85
C PRO A 1022 15.72 -25.55 -35.94
N ASP A 1023 14.61 -25.08 -36.48
CA ASP A 1023 14.54 -23.93 -37.38
C ASP A 1023 13.40 -23.00 -36.95
N LEU A 1024 13.41 -21.75 -37.41
CA LEU A 1024 12.32 -20.80 -37.21
C LEU A 1024 11.06 -21.28 -37.97
N ARG A 1025 9.99 -21.61 -37.23
CA ARG A 1025 8.72 -22.12 -37.76
C ARG A 1025 7.57 -21.88 -36.79
N LEU A 1026 6.33 -22.02 -37.25
CA LEU A 1026 5.16 -22.13 -36.37
C LEU A 1026 5.27 -23.40 -35.49
N VAL A 1027 4.85 -23.28 -34.23
CA VAL A 1027 4.95 -24.33 -33.20
C VAL A 1027 3.64 -25.16 -33.20
N PRO A 1028 3.62 -26.42 -33.70
CA PRO A 1028 2.40 -27.12 -34.08
C PRO A 1028 1.68 -27.75 -32.88
N HIS A 1029 1.17 -26.91 -31.97
CA HIS A 1029 0.64 -27.31 -30.67
C HIS A 1029 -0.74 -26.70 -30.41
N ILE A 1030 -1.77 -27.40 -30.89
CA ILE A 1030 -3.18 -27.03 -30.73
C ILE A 1030 -3.58 -27.18 -29.25
N GLY A 1031 -4.05 -26.10 -28.64
CA GLY A 1031 -4.43 -26.02 -27.23
C GLY A 1031 -5.02 -24.66 -26.88
N TYR A 1032 -5.04 -24.28 -25.59
CA TYR A 1032 -5.60 -22.98 -25.17
C TYR A 1032 -4.96 -21.78 -25.86
N VAL A 1033 -3.63 -21.79 -26.10
CA VAL A 1033 -2.92 -20.69 -26.78
C VAL A 1033 -3.47 -20.47 -28.20
N SER A 1034 -3.72 -21.54 -28.96
CA SER A 1034 -4.32 -21.48 -30.31
C SER A 1034 -5.71 -20.85 -30.35
N LEU A 1035 -6.43 -20.82 -29.22
CA LEU A 1035 -7.79 -20.29 -29.13
C LEU A 1035 -7.85 -18.82 -28.71
N PHE A 1036 -6.73 -18.13 -28.46
CA PHE A 1036 -6.74 -16.71 -28.08
C PHE A 1036 -7.44 -15.79 -29.11
N PRO A 1037 -7.25 -15.93 -30.43
CA PRO A 1037 -8.03 -15.19 -31.42
C PRO A 1037 -9.56 -15.39 -31.31
N PHE A 1038 -10.00 -16.59 -30.93
CA PHE A 1038 -11.40 -16.91 -30.69
C PHE A 1038 -11.88 -16.31 -29.35
N MET A 1039 -11.10 -16.45 -28.28
CA MET A 1039 -11.37 -15.88 -26.94
C MET A 1039 -11.33 -14.34 -26.87
N ALA A 1040 -10.74 -13.70 -27.89
CA ALA A 1040 -10.71 -12.26 -28.09
C ALA A 1040 -11.69 -11.78 -29.19
N ARG A 1041 -12.55 -12.67 -29.72
CA ARG A 1041 -13.64 -12.38 -30.66
C ARG A 1041 -13.24 -11.71 -32.00
N VAL A 1042 -11.94 -11.58 -32.31
CA VAL A 1042 -11.43 -10.90 -33.51
C VAL A 1042 -11.73 -11.63 -34.83
N ILE A 1043 -12.20 -12.88 -34.78
CA ILE A 1043 -12.56 -13.65 -35.97
C ILE A 1043 -13.99 -13.25 -36.40
N PRO A 1044 -14.22 -12.74 -37.62
CA PRO A 1044 -15.55 -12.32 -38.05
C PRO A 1044 -16.58 -13.47 -38.07
N PRO A 1045 -17.85 -13.25 -37.67
CA PRO A 1045 -18.90 -14.28 -37.65
C PRO A 1045 -19.15 -15.01 -38.99
N GLY A 1046 -18.80 -14.40 -40.12
CA GLY A 1046 -18.87 -14.98 -41.46
C GLY A 1046 -17.59 -15.67 -41.95
N SER A 1047 -16.50 -15.67 -41.19
CA SER A 1047 -15.20 -16.20 -41.63
C SER A 1047 -15.16 -17.73 -41.58
N TRP A 1048 -14.64 -18.37 -42.62
CA TRP A 1048 -14.39 -19.82 -42.64
C TRP A 1048 -13.40 -20.25 -41.54
N ILE A 1049 -12.55 -19.34 -41.05
CA ILE A 1049 -11.65 -19.60 -39.91
C ILE A 1049 -12.47 -19.85 -38.64
N LEU A 1050 -13.62 -19.20 -38.46
CA LEU A 1050 -14.52 -19.46 -37.31
C LEU A 1050 -15.07 -20.89 -37.35
N GLU A 1051 -15.42 -21.41 -38.54
CA GLU A 1051 -15.80 -22.82 -38.69
C GLU A 1051 -14.69 -23.76 -38.22
N LYS A 1052 -13.44 -23.48 -38.60
CA LYS A 1052 -12.27 -24.28 -38.21
C LYS A 1052 -12.00 -24.19 -36.71
N GLN A 1053 -12.12 -23.02 -36.08
CA GLN A 1053 -12.04 -22.92 -34.62
C GLN A 1053 -13.15 -23.71 -33.92
N LEU A 1054 -14.38 -23.67 -34.42
CA LEU A 1054 -15.48 -24.48 -33.89
C LEU A 1054 -15.27 -25.99 -34.12
N GLU A 1055 -14.62 -26.40 -35.21
CA GLU A 1055 -14.16 -27.79 -35.41
C GLU A 1055 -13.09 -28.21 -34.41
N LEU A 1056 -12.06 -27.40 -34.18
CA LEU A 1056 -10.98 -27.69 -33.23
C LEU A 1056 -11.52 -27.82 -31.80
N ILE A 1057 -12.42 -26.92 -31.40
CA ILE A 1057 -13.11 -26.94 -30.10
C ILE A 1057 -13.95 -28.21 -29.95
N SER A 1058 -14.88 -28.49 -30.88
CA SER A 1058 -15.84 -29.59 -30.73
C SER A 1058 -15.26 -30.99 -30.96
N ASN A 1059 -13.98 -31.11 -31.34
CA ASN A 1059 -13.37 -32.39 -31.69
C ASN A 1059 -12.90 -33.18 -30.46
N ARG A 1060 -13.58 -34.31 -30.19
CA ARG A 1060 -13.30 -35.27 -29.10
C ARG A 1060 -11.91 -35.94 -29.19
N SER A 1061 -11.33 -36.01 -30.39
CA SER A 1061 -9.96 -36.46 -30.65
C SER A 1061 -8.91 -35.36 -30.48
N LEU A 1062 -9.32 -34.10 -30.29
CA LEU A 1062 -8.44 -32.97 -29.98
C LEU A 1062 -8.69 -32.47 -28.54
N LEU A 1063 -9.56 -31.48 -28.37
CA LEU A 1063 -9.76 -30.73 -27.13
C LEU A 1063 -11.00 -31.18 -26.33
N TRP A 1064 -12.05 -31.70 -26.97
CA TRP A 1064 -13.34 -31.93 -26.29
C TRP A 1064 -13.31 -33.11 -25.30
N THR A 1065 -13.96 -32.91 -24.15
CA THR A 1065 -14.27 -33.93 -23.13
C THR A 1065 -15.67 -33.72 -22.57
N ASP A 1066 -16.25 -34.75 -21.96
CA ASP A 1066 -17.54 -34.69 -21.26
C ASP A 1066 -17.49 -33.95 -19.90
N TYR A 1067 -16.37 -33.25 -19.63
CA TYR A 1067 -16.05 -32.52 -18.41
C TYR A 1067 -15.50 -31.09 -18.66
N GLY A 1068 -15.40 -30.66 -19.93
CA GLY A 1068 -14.73 -29.41 -20.34
C GLY A 1068 -13.67 -29.60 -21.43
N LEU A 1069 -12.98 -28.52 -21.84
CA LEU A 1069 -11.92 -28.54 -22.85
C LEU A 1069 -10.52 -28.74 -22.26
N ARG A 1070 -9.73 -29.61 -22.89
CA ARG A 1070 -8.31 -29.86 -22.56
C ARG A 1070 -7.44 -28.63 -22.82
N SER A 1071 -6.44 -28.42 -21.97
CA SER A 1071 -5.38 -27.43 -22.19
C SER A 1071 -4.57 -27.66 -23.45
N LEU A 1072 -4.33 -28.92 -23.82
CA LEU A 1072 -3.58 -29.33 -25.01
C LEU A 1072 -4.26 -30.50 -25.72
N ALA A 1073 -4.27 -30.48 -27.06
CA ALA A 1073 -4.90 -31.53 -27.86
C ALA A 1073 -4.16 -32.87 -27.76
N LYS A 1074 -4.93 -33.97 -27.77
CA LYS A 1074 -4.40 -35.36 -27.74
C LYS A 1074 -3.42 -35.69 -28.88
N THR A 1075 -3.43 -34.94 -29.97
CA THR A 1075 -2.54 -35.10 -31.13
C THR A 1075 -1.20 -34.39 -30.99
N SER A 1076 -1.04 -33.50 -30.00
CA SER A 1076 0.26 -32.83 -29.74
C SER A 1076 1.30 -33.87 -29.31
N SER A 1077 2.52 -33.73 -29.84
CA SER A 1077 3.68 -34.53 -29.42
C SER A 1077 3.99 -34.40 -27.91
N MET A 1078 3.48 -33.35 -27.25
CA MET A 1078 3.71 -33.04 -25.83
C MET A 1078 2.53 -33.42 -24.92
N TYR A 1079 1.43 -33.93 -25.47
CA TYR A 1079 0.25 -34.30 -24.70
C TYR A 1079 0.58 -35.29 -23.56
N MET A 1080 0.26 -34.89 -22.33
CA MET A 1080 0.54 -35.61 -21.08
C MET A 1080 2.01 -36.01 -20.85
N LYS A 1081 2.98 -35.39 -21.54
CA LYS A 1081 4.42 -35.61 -21.26
C LYS A 1081 4.88 -34.79 -20.06
N ARG A 1082 5.48 -35.47 -19.07
CA ARG A 1082 6.29 -34.83 -18.01
C ARG A 1082 7.35 -33.90 -18.60
N ASN A 1083 7.68 -32.81 -17.91
CA ASN A 1083 8.73 -31.89 -18.38
C ASN A 1083 10.13 -32.29 -17.91
N THR A 1084 10.24 -32.88 -16.72
CA THR A 1084 11.47 -33.42 -16.13
C THR A 1084 11.17 -34.79 -15.50
N GLU A 1085 12.03 -35.29 -14.61
CA GLU A 1085 11.73 -36.45 -13.80
C GLU A 1085 10.55 -36.21 -12.84
N HIS A 1086 10.50 -35.01 -12.23
CA HIS A 1086 9.55 -34.67 -11.17
C HIS A 1086 8.37 -33.83 -11.67
N ASP A 1087 8.55 -32.99 -12.70
CA ASP A 1087 7.48 -32.17 -13.27
C ASP A 1087 6.42 -33.03 -14.00
N ALA A 1088 5.27 -33.21 -13.36
CA ALA A 1088 4.06 -33.76 -13.97
C ALA A 1088 3.50 -32.81 -15.07
N PRO A 1089 2.80 -33.32 -16.09
CA PRO A 1089 2.11 -32.49 -17.08
C PRO A 1089 1.00 -31.65 -16.44
N TYR A 1090 0.99 -30.33 -16.69
CA TYR A 1090 0.14 -29.36 -15.99
C TYR A 1090 -0.87 -28.69 -16.96
N TRP A 1091 -0.36 -27.90 -17.92
CA TRP A 1091 -1.08 -27.31 -19.06
C TRP A 1091 -0.99 -28.18 -20.33
N ARG A 1092 -0.70 -29.49 -20.17
CA ARG A 1092 -0.47 -30.47 -21.26
C ARG A 1092 -1.60 -31.47 -21.48
N GLY A 1093 -2.82 -31.17 -21.05
CA GLY A 1093 -3.97 -32.06 -21.19
C GLY A 1093 -5.11 -31.84 -20.20
N PRO A 1094 -4.87 -31.56 -18.90
CA PRO A 1094 -5.91 -31.24 -17.91
C PRO A 1094 -6.81 -30.06 -18.28
N ILE A 1095 -7.94 -29.92 -17.59
CA ILE A 1095 -9.01 -28.95 -17.87
C ILE A 1095 -8.98 -27.84 -16.82
N TRP A 1096 -8.86 -26.58 -17.26
CA TRP A 1096 -8.72 -25.40 -16.40
C TRP A 1096 -9.89 -24.42 -16.63
N ILE A 1097 -10.45 -23.85 -15.56
CA ILE A 1097 -11.74 -23.16 -15.62
C ILE A 1097 -11.63 -21.73 -16.17
N ASN A 1098 -10.55 -20.99 -15.87
CA ASN A 1098 -10.25 -19.67 -16.46
C ASN A 1098 -10.33 -19.66 -17.99
N MET A 1099 -9.66 -20.60 -18.66
CA MET A 1099 -9.66 -20.68 -20.13
C MET A 1099 -10.98 -21.23 -20.67
N ASN A 1100 -11.61 -22.19 -19.99
CA ASN A 1100 -12.95 -22.66 -20.37
C ASN A 1100 -14.01 -21.56 -20.26
N TYR A 1101 -13.95 -20.68 -19.25
CA TYR A 1101 -14.81 -19.49 -19.12
C TYR A 1101 -14.60 -18.51 -20.28
N ARG A 1102 -13.35 -18.21 -20.66
CA ARG A 1102 -13.06 -17.35 -21.82
C ARG A 1102 -13.55 -17.96 -23.15
N ILE A 1103 -13.44 -19.27 -23.33
CA ILE A 1103 -13.96 -19.96 -24.52
C ILE A 1103 -15.50 -19.99 -24.52
N LEU A 1104 -16.16 -20.22 -23.38
CA LEU A 1104 -17.61 -20.11 -23.23
C LEU A 1104 -18.11 -18.69 -23.54
N SER A 1105 -17.43 -17.66 -23.05
CA SER A 1105 -17.75 -16.25 -23.34
C SER A 1105 -17.74 -15.94 -24.84
N ALA A 1106 -16.76 -16.47 -25.57
CA ALA A 1106 -16.70 -16.33 -27.03
C ALA A 1106 -17.76 -17.20 -27.76
N LEU A 1107 -17.98 -18.44 -27.33
CA LEU A 1107 -19.06 -19.29 -27.87
C LEU A 1107 -20.46 -18.66 -27.66
N HIS A 1108 -20.70 -18.04 -26.50
CA HIS A 1108 -21.91 -17.32 -26.15
C HIS A 1108 -22.10 -16.04 -26.99
N TYR A 1109 -21.01 -15.34 -27.31
CA TYR A 1109 -21.04 -14.22 -28.25
C TYR A 1109 -21.40 -14.69 -29.66
N TYR A 1110 -20.66 -15.66 -30.22
CA TYR A 1110 -20.92 -16.19 -31.56
C TYR A 1110 -22.26 -16.96 -31.68
N SER A 1111 -22.89 -17.38 -30.57
CA SER A 1111 -24.25 -17.95 -30.58
C SER A 1111 -25.36 -16.91 -30.76
N LYS A 1112 -25.03 -15.62 -30.56
CA LYS A 1112 -25.95 -14.48 -30.71
C LYS A 1112 -25.69 -13.69 -31.99
N GLU A 1113 -24.43 -13.60 -32.43
CA GLU A 1113 -24.06 -12.88 -33.66
C GLU A 1113 -24.66 -13.47 -34.94
N ASN A 1114 -24.95 -12.59 -35.89
CA ASN A 1114 -25.49 -12.98 -37.19
C ASN A 1114 -24.39 -13.58 -38.08
N GLY A 1115 -24.39 -14.89 -38.26
CA GLY A 1115 -23.45 -15.58 -39.15
C GLY A 1115 -23.84 -17.03 -39.45
N PRO A 1116 -23.27 -17.65 -40.51
CA PRO A 1116 -23.59 -19.02 -40.92
C PRO A 1116 -23.28 -20.08 -39.83
N TYR A 1117 -22.45 -19.74 -38.84
CA TYR A 1117 -22.04 -20.65 -37.77
C TYR A 1117 -22.76 -20.40 -36.43
N GLN A 1118 -23.71 -19.45 -36.36
CA GLN A 1118 -24.40 -19.04 -35.12
C GLN A 1118 -25.01 -20.22 -34.35
N GLN A 1119 -25.85 -21.02 -35.02
CA GLN A 1119 -26.47 -22.20 -34.39
C GLN A 1119 -25.43 -23.28 -34.02
N ARG A 1120 -24.30 -23.36 -34.73
CA ARG A 1120 -23.20 -24.29 -34.40
C ARG A 1120 -22.49 -23.84 -33.13
N ALA A 1121 -22.17 -22.56 -33.01
CA ALA A 1121 -21.61 -21.97 -31.79
C ALA A 1121 -22.56 -22.15 -30.61
N LYS A 1122 -23.87 -21.95 -30.81
CA LYS A 1122 -24.92 -22.22 -29.81
C LYS A 1122 -24.91 -23.67 -29.30
N THR A 1123 -24.94 -24.65 -30.19
CA THR A 1123 -24.95 -26.07 -29.78
C THR A 1123 -23.68 -26.45 -29.00
N ILE A 1124 -22.52 -25.92 -29.41
CA ILE A 1124 -21.23 -26.15 -28.74
C ILE A 1124 -21.19 -25.43 -27.38
N TYR A 1125 -21.75 -24.22 -27.26
CA TYR A 1125 -21.90 -23.50 -26.00
C TYR A 1125 -22.73 -24.31 -24.98
N GLU A 1126 -23.91 -24.79 -25.39
CA GLU A 1126 -24.85 -25.50 -24.53
C GLU A 1126 -24.27 -26.82 -23.99
N GLU A 1127 -23.65 -27.64 -24.84
CA GLU A 1127 -22.99 -28.89 -24.40
C GLU A 1127 -21.77 -28.60 -23.50
N LEU A 1128 -20.93 -27.60 -23.82
CA LEU A 1128 -19.75 -27.28 -23.01
C LEU A 1128 -20.12 -26.75 -21.62
N ARG A 1129 -21.09 -25.82 -21.55
CA ARG A 1129 -21.60 -25.27 -20.28
C ARG A 1129 -22.14 -26.38 -19.39
N SER A 1130 -22.98 -27.27 -19.94
CA SER A 1130 -23.51 -28.42 -19.21
C SER A 1130 -22.40 -29.37 -18.72
N ASN A 1131 -21.42 -29.68 -19.57
CA ASN A 1131 -20.30 -30.57 -19.23
C ASN A 1131 -19.43 -30.02 -18.09
N LEU A 1132 -19.19 -28.71 -18.05
CA LEU A 1132 -18.41 -28.04 -17.01
C LEU A 1132 -19.16 -27.99 -15.67
N ILE A 1133 -20.39 -27.44 -15.65
CA ILE A 1133 -21.20 -27.30 -14.42
C ILE A 1133 -21.37 -28.67 -13.76
N ARG A 1134 -21.87 -29.66 -14.53
CA ARG A 1134 -22.09 -31.04 -14.05
C ARG A 1134 -20.83 -31.68 -13.49
N ASN A 1135 -19.66 -31.38 -14.06
CA ASN A 1135 -18.41 -31.95 -13.55
C ASN A 1135 -17.94 -31.25 -12.26
N ILE A 1136 -18.02 -29.93 -12.19
CA ILE A 1136 -17.56 -29.15 -11.04
C ILE A 1136 -18.44 -29.46 -9.81
N VAL A 1137 -19.77 -29.38 -9.97
CA VAL A 1137 -20.75 -29.67 -8.91
C VAL A 1137 -20.59 -31.11 -8.39
N ARG A 1138 -20.46 -32.10 -9.28
CA ARG A 1138 -20.19 -33.50 -8.92
C ARG A 1138 -18.91 -33.67 -8.10
N ASN A 1139 -17.84 -32.94 -8.39
CA ASN A 1139 -16.61 -33.03 -7.59
C ASN A 1139 -16.80 -32.37 -6.22
N TYR A 1140 -17.44 -31.21 -6.15
CA TYR A 1140 -17.74 -30.55 -4.88
C TYR A 1140 -18.59 -31.45 -3.97
N GLN A 1141 -19.65 -32.08 -4.49
CA GLN A 1141 -20.46 -33.05 -3.77
C GLN A 1141 -19.69 -34.30 -3.31
N GLN A 1142 -18.64 -34.70 -4.04
CA GLN A 1142 -17.85 -35.90 -3.73
C GLN A 1142 -16.64 -35.65 -2.83
N THR A 1143 -16.20 -34.40 -2.65
CA THR A 1143 -14.97 -34.07 -1.92
C THR A 1143 -15.06 -32.79 -1.08
N GLY A 1144 -16.21 -32.13 -0.95
CA GLY A 1144 -16.36 -30.84 -0.24
C GLY A 1144 -15.63 -29.64 -0.85
N PHE A 1145 -14.96 -29.79 -2.01
CA PHE A 1145 -13.99 -28.81 -2.50
C PHE A 1145 -14.15 -28.47 -3.99
N LEU A 1146 -13.86 -27.21 -4.33
CA LEU A 1146 -13.49 -26.79 -5.68
C LEU A 1146 -12.00 -27.04 -5.93
N TRP A 1147 -11.64 -27.37 -7.16
CA TRP A 1147 -10.29 -27.81 -7.53
C TRP A 1147 -9.68 -26.89 -8.59
N GLU A 1148 -8.35 -26.77 -8.56
CA GLU A 1148 -7.54 -25.98 -9.50
C GLU A 1148 -7.78 -26.37 -10.97
N GLN A 1149 -7.82 -27.68 -11.22
CA GLN A 1149 -7.91 -28.29 -12.54
C GLN A 1149 -8.62 -29.66 -12.47
N TYR A 1150 -9.10 -30.16 -13.61
CA TYR A 1150 -9.87 -31.41 -13.69
C TYR A 1150 -9.27 -32.42 -14.69
N ASP A 1151 -9.37 -33.70 -14.37
CA ASP A 1151 -8.82 -34.79 -15.17
C ASP A 1151 -9.53 -34.98 -16.52
N GLN A 1152 -8.77 -34.96 -17.61
CA GLN A 1152 -9.27 -35.02 -18.98
C GLN A 1152 -9.76 -36.40 -19.47
N ILE A 1153 -9.80 -37.40 -18.57
CA ILE A 1153 -10.28 -38.76 -18.82
C ILE A 1153 -11.44 -39.12 -17.87
N LYS A 1154 -11.37 -38.71 -16.59
CA LYS A 1154 -12.38 -39.06 -15.56
C LYS A 1154 -13.19 -37.88 -15.02
N GLY A 1155 -12.74 -36.66 -15.26
CA GLY A 1155 -13.31 -35.43 -14.69
C GLY A 1155 -13.03 -35.22 -13.20
N LYS A 1156 -12.25 -36.08 -12.52
CA LYS A 1156 -11.91 -35.88 -11.10
C LYS A 1156 -11.04 -34.61 -10.94
N GLY A 1157 -11.31 -33.81 -9.92
CA GLY A 1157 -10.45 -32.72 -9.47
C GLY A 1157 -9.03 -33.18 -9.17
N LYS A 1158 -8.06 -32.33 -9.51
CA LYS A 1158 -6.61 -32.54 -9.40
C LYS A 1158 -5.92 -31.22 -9.08
N GLY A 1159 -4.69 -31.31 -8.60
CA GLY A 1159 -3.94 -30.15 -8.14
C GLY A 1159 -4.47 -29.63 -6.81
N THR A 1160 -4.38 -28.33 -6.61
CA THR A 1160 -4.69 -27.65 -5.34
C THR A 1160 -6.19 -27.67 -5.00
N HIS A 1161 -6.53 -27.81 -3.70
CA HIS A 1161 -7.87 -27.62 -3.13
C HIS A 1161 -7.86 -27.06 -1.69
N PRO A 1162 -8.90 -26.35 -1.22
CA PRO A 1162 -9.93 -25.69 -2.02
C PRO A 1162 -9.29 -24.62 -2.90
N PHE A 1163 -9.55 -24.68 -4.21
CA PHE A 1163 -9.10 -23.66 -5.15
C PHE A 1163 -10.31 -22.81 -5.56
N THR A 1164 -10.51 -21.73 -4.83
CA THR A 1164 -11.67 -20.83 -4.96
C THR A 1164 -11.30 -19.52 -5.64
N GLY A 1165 -10.12 -19.47 -6.28
CA GLY A 1165 -9.79 -18.52 -7.34
C GLY A 1165 -10.61 -18.74 -8.62
N TRP A 1166 -9.97 -18.90 -9.78
CA TRP A 1166 -10.69 -18.97 -11.08
C TRP A 1166 -11.75 -20.09 -11.20
N THR A 1167 -11.74 -21.12 -10.36
CA THR A 1167 -12.78 -22.17 -10.42
C THR A 1167 -14.13 -21.64 -9.95
N SER A 1168 -14.15 -20.56 -9.14
CA SER A 1168 -15.35 -19.82 -8.77
C SER A 1168 -16.03 -19.11 -9.95
N LEU A 1169 -15.36 -18.98 -11.11
CA LEU A 1169 -16.01 -18.57 -12.37
C LEU A 1169 -17.12 -19.54 -12.81
N VAL A 1170 -17.25 -20.73 -12.19
CA VAL A 1170 -18.44 -21.58 -12.32
C VAL A 1170 -19.73 -20.82 -12.01
N VAL A 1171 -19.72 -19.87 -11.06
CA VAL A 1171 -20.87 -19.01 -10.75
C VAL A 1171 -21.28 -18.18 -11.97
N LEU A 1172 -20.32 -17.56 -12.65
CA LEU A 1172 -20.56 -16.77 -13.86
C LEU A 1172 -21.01 -17.64 -15.04
N ILE A 1173 -20.47 -18.87 -15.16
CA ILE A 1173 -20.91 -19.87 -16.14
C ILE A 1173 -22.36 -20.31 -15.88
N MET A 1174 -22.74 -20.52 -14.62
CA MET A 1174 -24.12 -20.85 -14.24
C MET A 1174 -25.07 -19.66 -14.48
N ALA A 1175 -24.63 -18.45 -14.14
CA ALA A 1175 -25.39 -17.21 -14.36
C ALA A 1175 -25.50 -16.78 -15.83
N GLU A 1176 -24.67 -17.36 -16.72
CA GLU A 1176 -24.46 -16.91 -18.11
C GLU A 1176 -24.00 -15.45 -18.23
N SER A 1177 -23.34 -14.95 -17.17
CA SER A 1177 -22.82 -13.59 -17.07
C SER A 1177 -21.38 -13.58 -17.58
N TYR A 1178 -21.19 -13.09 -18.81
CA TYR A 1178 -19.89 -13.03 -19.46
C TYR A 1178 -19.58 -11.59 -19.85
N GLY A 1179 -18.32 -11.18 -19.62
CA GLY A 1179 -17.86 -9.84 -19.93
C GLY A 1179 -18.01 -9.42 -21.39
N GLN A 1180 -18.16 -8.12 -21.62
CA GLN A 1180 -18.07 -7.52 -22.94
C GLN A 1180 -16.60 -7.17 -23.22
N ILE A 1181 -15.96 -8.02 -24.02
CA ILE A 1181 -14.62 -7.87 -24.61
C ILE A 1181 -14.81 -7.76 -26.13
#